data_AF-A0A7S4RP26-F1
#
_entry.id   AF-A0A7S4RP26-F1
#
_cell.length_a   1.000
_cell.length_b   1.000
_cell.length_c   1.000
_cell.angle_alpha   90.00
_cell.angle_beta   90.00
_cell.angle_gamma   90.00
#
_symmetry.space_group_name_H-M   'P 1'
#
loop_
_entity.id
_entity.type
_entity.pdbx_description
1 polymer ?
#
loop_
_entity_poly.entity_id
_entity_poly.type
_entity_poly.pdbx_seq_one_letter_code
_entity_poly.pdbx_strand_id
1 'polypeptide(L)'
;RGRRMGSRGALFCRLLPPYRPPSPCKLLVCGMAAKDEEKVVEKTAEGDAEMKDAAEEGKADDAAKEEGAPDEAAEASKEPEKKELEADAADDSRPKLDAGSIAFNTADTTLNVMPVATGKLLMTLTEGGCQYLLASARANVGVKAGRYMFEVKIIESLNPVEAQGGSNRAPQPRQLVRVGVSAAGSSLFLTDGPDNVCFDSEGYFAHEKRRRKVAQKFSHDQTVAVLLNLDASSPNANTISLFRNGIRVSEPQPLPENLHGKVLYPTVTYKNVTLKVNFGPAALAPLPFKCLTLAEAAAADVEVQEEPKPKDGKCDVLVPVGMPEQGFFDWVDAFVEQNPSYTELSDRKIAEWATKSGIWRPKAQGGGGSNDKVELKFGIPMLDDLSVRRVFNSVAPTQKRNYIVPELRANLISEERKETLLRFGAPDFRKAATVIMGEPNEEFKKKVQSLLLADKQSKADAEKKKKAQEEERKRLLEEKKKKAEEARKAKEAAQKKKEGKEVEEAKEEAPAEEKKEEAKADVEDTPIELTEEEKQMWYRKLDTPDLSEKALSKSFASFSLPTTEEGFDTITYDWQSEDKCATMLKEWIFEKKLTQRVEDLQPGAWFKEEWTKWQKFLQEWRKRQNDFKDPTKKKALLAKKKEEAKKKAAEEGGEGKDEEAKPMEINAEDIDVMSVQDVMDIGNGEPLFMHFVYEDWALLSARYELHLLLHAFKKDLDDPDRPSFGENHLSFYYGKYFKKNFTLKHYGVEKLADFVELIKETASIGERNGFLKPELPDDASPSDFVKVTEDHRRERQRRIDAGDETAQLKFARPAPQPPKQPQQSAYGSRAAPSQQSSRYGSGSGSRPAYNGGGSSSYAQKRPYTPPPSYGSSRSSKQSRTSYGSYGGGGGGGYYRR
;
A
#
# COMPACT_ATOMS: atom_id res chain seq x y z
N ARG A 1 45.73 -38.16 17.77
CA ARG A 1 47.15 -37.81 17.45
C ARG A 1 47.11 -36.57 16.55
N GLY A 2 47.69 -35.40 16.86
CA GLY A 2 48.23 -34.91 18.13
C GLY A 2 49.54 -34.13 18.00
N ARG A 3 49.50 -32.78 18.03
CA ARG A 3 50.55 -31.88 18.56
C ARG A 3 50.05 -30.44 18.69
N ARG A 4 50.25 -29.82 19.87
CA ARG A 4 50.28 -28.36 20.05
C ARG A 4 51.75 -27.92 20.12
N MET A 5 52.09 -26.82 19.46
CA MET A 5 53.14 -25.87 19.84
C MET A 5 52.71 -24.50 19.26
N GLY A 6 53.06 -23.36 19.84
CA GLY A 6 53.80 -23.12 21.09
C GLY A 6 54.25 -21.66 21.14
N SER A 7 53.74 -20.89 22.10
CA SER A 7 53.99 -19.44 22.17
C SER A 7 55.47 -19.10 22.41
N ARG A 8 55.97 -18.08 21.71
CA ARG A 8 57.06 -17.18 22.12
C ARG A 8 56.90 -15.84 21.40
N GLY A 9 57.27 -14.75 22.06
CA GLY A 9 57.19 -13.39 21.51
C GLY A 9 58.38 -12.52 21.95
N ALA A 10 58.13 -11.21 22.02
CA ALA A 10 59.03 -10.11 22.39
C ALA A 10 59.81 -9.42 21.23
N LEU A 11 59.48 -8.13 21.06
CA LEU A 11 60.26 -6.99 20.55
C LEU A 11 61.26 -7.18 19.38
N PHE A 12 61.04 -6.43 18.30
CA PHE A 12 61.71 -5.13 18.14
C PHE A 12 60.89 -4.14 17.29
N CYS A 13 61.36 -2.89 17.16
CA CYS A 13 60.60 -1.74 16.63
C CYS A 13 61.21 -1.17 15.33
N ARG A 14 60.50 -0.23 14.67
CA ARG A 14 60.81 0.51 13.42
C ARG A 14 60.49 -0.27 12.12
N LEU A 15 60.09 0.35 10.99
CA LEU A 15 59.75 1.76 10.66
C LEU A 15 58.94 1.80 9.35
N LEU A 16 57.80 2.53 9.28
CA LEU A 16 57.28 3.19 8.06
C LEU A 16 56.31 4.35 8.47
N PRO A 17 56.15 5.43 7.68
CA PRO A 17 55.58 6.70 8.17
C PRO A 17 54.10 6.97 7.79
N PRO A 18 53.41 7.89 8.51
CA PRO A 18 52.04 8.32 8.21
C PRO A 18 51.93 9.44 7.17
N TYR A 19 50.76 9.56 6.54
CA TYR A 19 50.43 10.55 5.51
C TYR A 19 49.97 11.90 6.12
N ARG A 20 50.25 13.04 5.46
CA ARG A 20 49.76 14.38 5.83
C ARG A 20 49.37 15.20 4.58
N PRO A 21 48.47 16.19 4.71
CA PRO A 21 47.93 16.96 3.57
C PRO A 21 48.88 18.09 3.09
N PRO A 22 48.75 18.56 1.84
CA PRO A 22 49.60 19.59 1.25
C PRO A 22 49.11 21.03 1.53
N SER A 23 50.02 21.91 1.95
CA SER A 23 49.89 23.38 2.02
C SER A 23 51.26 24.01 2.33
N PRO A 24 51.48 25.30 2.01
CA PRO A 24 51.84 25.80 0.68
C PRO A 24 53.34 26.18 0.59
N CYS A 25 53.84 26.52 -0.61
CA CYS A 25 55.18 27.09 -0.79
C CYS A 25 55.19 28.28 -1.74
N LYS A 26 55.95 29.32 -1.38
CA LYS A 26 56.35 30.46 -2.22
C LYS A 26 57.86 30.37 -2.48
N LEU A 27 58.36 30.92 -3.59
CA LEU A 27 59.32 32.05 -3.63
C LEU A 27 59.99 32.27 -5.01
N LEU A 28 60.15 33.55 -5.36
CA LEU A 28 61.23 34.22 -6.12
C LEU A 28 61.52 33.94 -7.64
N VAL A 29 61.02 34.88 -8.47
CA VAL A 29 61.80 35.89 -9.26
C VAL A 29 62.89 35.45 -10.26
N CYS A 30 62.67 35.73 -11.56
CA CYS A 30 63.40 36.69 -12.46
C CYS A 30 62.91 36.49 -13.93
N GLY A 31 62.89 37.41 -14.90
CA GLY A 31 63.15 38.87 -14.96
C GLY A 31 63.17 39.38 -16.43
N MET A 32 63.20 40.71 -16.65
CA MET A 32 63.21 41.45 -17.96
C MET A 32 61.90 41.40 -18.80
N ALA A 33 61.56 42.35 -19.69
CA ALA A 33 61.74 43.82 -19.86
C ALA A 33 60.81 44.24 -21.04
N ALA A 34 60.14 45.39 -21.13
CA ALA A 34 60.59 46.80 -21.20
C ALA A 34 59.34 47.75 -21.12
N LYS A 35 59.42 48.97 -20.55
CA LYS A 35 59.54 50.32 -21.21
C LYS A 35 58.40 50.69 -22.19
N ASP A 36 57.80 51.89 -22.22
CA ASP A 36 57.75 53.13 -21.38
C ASP A 36 56.28 53.69 -21.52
N GLU A 37 55.78 54.84 -21.04
CA GLU A 37 56.29 56.05 -20.36
C GLU A 37 55.20 56.58 -19.34
N GLU A 38 54.84 57.87 -19.34
CA GLU A 38 53.85 58.50 -18.43
C GLU A 38 52.84 59.42 -19.16
N LYS A 39 51.65 59.69 -18.56
CA LYS A 39 51.28 61.07 -18.12
C LYS A 39 49.94 61.20 -17.36
N VAL A 40 49.86 62.29 -16.62
CA VAL A 40 48.71 62.83 -15.86
C VAL A 40 48.37 64.22 -16.42
N VAL A 41 47.10 64.67 -16.35
CA VAL A 41 46.69 66.04 -15.94
C VAL A 41 45.16 66.23 -16.02
N GLU A 42 44.67 67.10 -15.13
CA GLU A 42 43.27 67.47 -14.88
C GLU A 42 42.56 68.38 -15.93
N LYS A 43 41.24 68.54 -15.72
CA LYS A 43 40.48 69.81 -15.52
C LYS A 43 39.63 70.43 -16.64
N THR A 44 38.44 70.89 -16.19
CA THR A 44 37.61 72.05 -16.63
C THR A 44 37.05 72.09 -18.07
N ALA A 45 36.02 72.88 -18.38
CA ALA A 45 34.82 73.35 -17.66
C ALA A 45 34.00 74.23 -18.64
N GLU A 46 32.72 74.46 -18.35
CA GLU A 46 31.83 75.43 -19.03
C GLU A 46 31.60 75.17 -20.54
N GLY A 47 30.51 75.59 -21.18
CA GLY A 47 29.29 76.22 -20.66
C GLY A 47 28.99 77.54 -21.36
N ASP A 48 27.92 77.58 -22.17
CA ASP A 48 27.11 78.79 -22.37
C ASP A 48 25.76 78.45 -23.05
N ALA A 49 24.84 79.43 -23.10
CA ALA A 49 23.40 79.18 -23.27
C ALA A 49 22.70 80.12 -24.29
N GLU A 50 21.39 80.31 -24.09
CA GLU A 50 20.43 81.24 -24.74
C GLU A 50 19.71 80.80 -26.03
N MET A 51 18.45 81.23 -26.30
CA MET A 51 17.27 81.58 -25.46
C MET A 51 16.04 81.84 -26.40
N LYS A 52 14.83 82.00 -25.84
CA LYS A 52 13.65 82.75 -26.35
C LYS A 52 12.73 82.08 -27.41
N ASP A 53 11.42 82.36 -27.45
CA ASP A 53 10.52 83.07 -26.51
C ASP A 53 9.02 82.71 -26.75
N ALA A 54 8.17 83.00 -25.75
CA ALA A 54 6.72 83.32 -25.84
C ALA A 54 5.71 82.26 -26.35
N ALA A 55 4.38 82.38 -26.14
CA ALA A 55 3.54 82.89 -25.02
C ALA A 55 2.04 82.62 -25.34
N GLU A 56 1.18 82.50 -24.31
CA GLU A 56 -0.28 82.87 -24.24
C GLU A 56 -1.27 82.43 -25.36
N GLU A 57 -2.60 82.36 -25.22
CA GLU A 57 -3.57 82.16 -24.11
C GLU A 57 -4.88 81.61 -24.73
N GLY A 58 -5.83 81.06 -23.96
CA GLY A 58 -7.21 80.83 -24.46
C GLY A 58 -8.02 79.71 -23.79
N LYS A 59 -9.29 79.96 -23.50
CA LYS A 59 -10.28 79.01 -22.93
C LYS A 59 -11.36 78.65 -23.96
N ALA A 60 -11.91 77.44 -23.91
CA ALA A 60 -13.34 77.16 -23.57
C ALA A 60 -13.83 75.76 -24.04
N ASP A 61 -14.51 75.08 -23.11
CA ASP A 61 -15.76 74.30 -23.24
C ASP A 61 -15.94 73.19 -24.32
N ASP A 62 -15.74 71.95 -23.86
CA ASP A 62 -16.75 70.86 -23.78
C ASP A 62 -17.65 70.49 -24.98
N ALA A 63 -17.40 69.34 -25.61
CA ALA A 63 -18.44 68.34 -25.97
C ALA A 63 -17.82 66.98 -26.42
N ALA A 64 -18.52 65.87 -26.12
CA ALA A 64 -18.06 64.48 -26.37
C ALA A 64 -18.15 64.00 -27.85
N LYS A 65 -17.31 63.00 -28.23
CA LYS A 65 -17.69 61.56 -28.47
C LYS A 65 -16.81 60.83 -29.52
N GLU A 66 -16.57 59.53 -29.26
CA GLU A 66 -16.16 58.42 -30.16
C GLU A 66 -14.77 58.35 -30.87
N GLU A 67 -14.03 57.28 -30.54
CA GLU A 67 -13.12 56.37 -31.29
C GLU A 67 -12.34 56.83 -32.56
N GLY A 68 -11.05 56.50 -32.75
CA GLY A 68 -10.08 55.82 -31.86
C GLY A 68 -8.84 55.21 -32.56
N ALA A 69 -7.71 55.09 -31.82
CA ALA A 69 -6.42 54.45 -32.18
C ALA A 69 -5.55 55.17 -33.26
N PRO A 70 -4.21 54.94 -33.35
CA PRO A 70 -3.37 53.95 -32.63
C PRO A 70 -2.16 54.53 -31.85
N ASP A 71 -1.36 53.62 -31.27
CA ASP A 71 0.05 53.69 -30.85
C ASP A 71 0.65 55.02 -30.30
N GLU A 72 1.04 55.02 -29.02
CA GLU A 72 2.44 55.25 -28.63
C GLU A 72 2.76 54.77 -27.19
N ALA A 73 4.01 54.96 -26.73
CA ALA A 73 4.51 54.45 -25.45
C ALA A 73 3.99 55.25 -24.24
N ALA A 74 3.39 54.57 -23.27
CA ALA A 74 2.97 55.17 -22.00
C ALA A 74 4.10 55.13 -20.96
N GLU A 75 4.79 56.26 -20.78
CA GLU A 75 5.74 56.46 -19.67
C GLU A 75 4.99 56.58 -18.32
N ALA A 76 5.72 56.40 -17.21
CA ALA A 76 5.17 56.10 -15.89
C ALA A 76 4.16 57.13 -15.34
N SER A 77 2.89 56.71 -15.21
CA SER A 77 1.99 57.28 -14.21
C SER A 77 2.43 56.83 -12.81
N LYS A 78 2.80 57.79 -11.94
CA LYS A 78 3.05 57.51 -10.53
C LYS A 78 1.72 57.16 -9.84
N GLU A 79 1.55 55.90 -9.42
CA GLU A 79 0.59 55.61 -8.36
C GLU A 79 0.96 56.41 -7.10
N PRO A 80 -0.01 56.91 -6.32
CA PRO A 80 0.29 57.62 -5.08
C PRO A 80 0.96 56.67 -4.09
N GLU A 81 2.11 57.08 -3.55
CA GLU A 81 2.85 56.28 -2.57
C GLU A 81 1.97 55.98 -1.35
N LYS A 82 1.58 54.70 -1.20
CA LYS A 82 0.97 54.21 0.03
C LYS A 82 1.95 54.46 1.18
N LYS A 83 1.60 55.40 2.06
CA LYS A 83 2.34 55.65 3.30
C LYS A 83 2.54 54.32 4.05
N GLU A 84 3.78 53.99 4.36
CA GLU A 84 4.13 52.76 5.07
C GLU A 84 3.44 52.71 6.44
N LEU A 85 2.99 51.51 6.82
CA LEU A 85 2.13 51.25 7.98
C LEU A 85 2.92 50.93 9.25
N GLU A 86 4.23 50.79 9.14
CA GLU A 86 5.17 50.52 10.23
C GLU A 86 6.16 51.68 10.35
N ALA A 87 6.42 52.12 11.59
CA ALA A 87 7.47 53.11 11.88
C ALA A 87 8.82 52.43 12.14
N ASP A 88 9.91 53.18 12.08
CA ASP A 88 11.25 52.70 12.45
C ASP A 88 11.28 52.05 13.85
N ALA A 89 12.10 51.01 14.01
CA ALA A 89 12.41 50.43 15.30
C ALA A 89 13.32 51.36 16.11
N ALA A 90 12.88 51.67 17.34
CA ALA A 90 13.72 52.35 18.33
C ALA A 90 15.00 51.55 18.61
N ASP A 91 16.06 52.24 19.04
CA ASP A 91 17.33 51.58 19.39
C ASP A 91 17.20 50.79 20.68
N ASP A 92 17.18 49.47 20.54
CA ASP A 92 17.12 48.53 21.66
C ASP A 92 18.51 48.27 22.24
N SER A 93 18.68 48.64 23.50
CA SER A 93 19.91 48.46 24.29
C SER A 93 19.86 47.25 25.23
N ARG A 94 18.77 46.47 25.21
CA ARG A 94 18.64 45.24 26.00
C ARG A 94 19.61 44.15 25.48
N PRO A 95 20.03 43.18 26.32
CA PRO A 95 20.88 42.08 25.87
C PRO A 95 20.25 41.32 24.70
N LYS A 96 20.97 41.28 23.57
CA LYS A 96 20.60 40.52 22.36
C LYS A 96 20.94 39.04 22.50
N LEU A 97 20.37 38.21 21.63
CA LEU A 97 20.75 36.80 21.48
C LEU A 97 22.24 36.60 21.14
N ASP A 98 22.80 35.48 21.58
CA ASP A 98 24.16 35.07 21.22
C ASP A 98 24.31 34.80 19.72
N ALA A 99 25.43 35.21 19.14
CA ALA A 99 25.69 35.09 17.71
C ALA A 99 25.75 33.62 17.27
N GLY A 100 24.77 33.18 16.47
CA GLY A 100 24.65 31.80 15.99
C GLY A 100 23.76 30.89 16.85
N SER A 101 23.08 31.43 17.87
CA SER A 101 22.07 30.70 18.67
C SER A 101 20.86 30.19 17.87
N ILE A 102 20.52 30.87 16.75
CA ILE A 102 19.38 30.50 15.91
C ILE A 102 19.78 29.42 14.89
N ALA A 103 19.13 28.28 14.99
CA ALA A 103 19.31 27.09 14.16
C ALA A 103 17.96 26.41 13.86
N PHE A 104 18.01 25.34 13.07
CA PHE A 104 16.91 24.40 12.94
C PHE A 104 17.27 23.16 13.77
N ASN A 105 16.56 22.93 14.88
CA ASN A 105 16.74 21.70 15.68
C ASN A 105 16.40 20.49 14.80
N THR A 106 17.18 19.41 14.89
CA THR A 106 16.99 18.24 14.01
C THR A 106 15.56 17.71 14.13
N ALA A 107 15.05 17.58 15.36
CA ALA A 107 13.68 17.14 15.67
C ALA A 107 12.59 18.00 15.00
N ASP A 108 12.80 19.31 14.85
CA ASP A 108 11.85 20.28 14.29
C ASP A 108 11.91 20.40 12.76
N THR A 109 12.52 19.41 12.08
CA THR A 109 12.49 19.29 10.62
C THR A 109 11.89 17.96 10.18
N THR A 110 11.33 17.87 8.97
CA THR A 110 10.90 16.59 8.38
C THR A 110 12.07 15.82 7.77
N LEU A 111 11.99 14.48 7.68
CA LEU A 111 13.11 13.62 7.25
C LEU A 111 13.68 13.94 5.85
N ASN A 112 12.89 14.57 4.98
CA ASN A 112 13.31 15.00 3.64
C ASN A 112 13.98 16.39 3.59
N VAL A 113 14.15 17.08 4.71
CA VAL A 113 14.98 18.29 4.81
C VAL A 113 16.44 17.88 4.87
N MET A 114 17.26 18.47 4.01
CA MET A 114 18.72 18.43 4.10
C MET A 114 19.23 19.83 4.45
N PRO A 115 19.65 20.08 5.70
CA PRO A 115 20.28 21.35 6.08
C PRO A 115 21.73 21.38 5.59
N VAL A 116 22.07 22.40 4.80
CA VAL A 116 23.38 22.61 4.17
C VAL A 116 23.92 23.98 4.60
N ALA A 117 25.25 24.16 4.56
CA ALA A 117 25.93 25.39 4.96
C ALA A 117 25.53 25.86 6.38
N THR A 118 25.69 24.97 7.38
CA THR A 118 25.30 25.20 8.79
C THR A 118 23.83 25.66 8.94
N GLY A 119 22.91 24.96 8.29
CA GLY A 119 21.46 25.21 8.38
C GLY A 119 20.94 26.44 7.62
N LYS A 120 21.83 27.24 7.00
CA LYS A 120 21.45 28.46 6.26
C LYS A 120 20.83 28.17 4.89
N LEU A 121 21.11 26.98 4.34
CA LEU A 121 20.44 26.44 3.15
C LEU A 121 19.61 25.22 3.54
N LEU A 122 18.36 25.17 3.09
CA LEU A 122 17.45 24.05 3.28
C LEU A 122 17.09 23.47 1.91
N MET A 123 17.61 22.29 1.61
CA MET A 123 17.28 21.51 0.42
C MET A 123 16.21 20.46 0.75
N THR A 124 15.43 20.05 -0.26
CA THR A 124 14.48 18.93 -0.14
C THR A 124 14.97 17.71 -0.91
N LEU A 125 14.79 16.52 -0.35
CA LEU A 125 14.88 15.27 -1.13
C LEU A 125 13.79 15.26 -2.21
N THR A 126 14.16 14.81 -3.41
CA THR A 126 13.25 14.62 -4.56
C THR A 126 13.16 13.15 -4.98
N GLU A 127 14.24 12.39 -4.76
CA GLU A 127 14.36 10.96 -5.09
C GLU A 127 13.27 10.09 -4.47
N GLY A 128 13.07 8.89 -5.06
CA GLY A 128 12.17 7.87 -4.53
C GLY A 128 10.69 8.29 -4.40
N GLY A 129 10.28 9.44 -4.94
CA GLY A 129 8.93 10.00 -4.76
C GLY A 129 8.84 11.10 -3.71
N CYS A 130 9.92 11.45 -3.01
CA CYS A 130 9.94 12.57 -2.07
C CYS A 130 9.58 13.91 -2.74
N GLN A 131 9.78 14.05 -4.06
CA GLN A 131 9.31 15.17 -4.89
C GLN A 131 7.80 15.48 -4.81
N TYR A 132 6.98 14.55 -4.33
CA TYR A 132 5.55 14.78 -4.12
C TYR A 132 5.20 15.29 -2.72
N LEU A 133 6.10 15.10 -1.75
CA LEU A 133 5.90 15.42 -0.34
C LEU A 133 6.31 16.87 -0.01
N LEU A 134 5.72 17.43 1.04
CA LEU A 134 6.20 18.66 1.67
C LEU A 134 7.44 18.35 2.53
N ALA A 135 8.46 19.17 2.43
CA ALA A 135 9.49 19.33 3.46
C ALA A 135 9.09 20.46 4.42
N SER A 136 9.49 20.39 5.68
CA SER A 136 9.24 21.48 6.63
C SER A 136 10.30 21.60 7.71
N ALA A 137 10.55 22.81 8.17
CA ALA A 137 11.51 23.12 9.24
C ALA A 137 11.02 24.30 10.10
N ARG A 138 11.09 24.14 11.43
CA ARG A 138 10.86 25.19 12.44
C ARG A 138 12.18 25.57 13.10
N ALA A 139 12.43 26.88 13.25
CA ALA A 139 13.61 27.40 13.93
C ALA A 139 13.52 27.19 15.45
N ASN A 140 14.65 27.04 16.13
CA ASN A 140 14.71 26.81 17.58
C ASN A 140 14.42 28.06 18.43
N VAL A 141 14.43 29.26 17.85
CA VAL A 141 14.13 30.52 18.55
C VAL A 141 12.75 31.02 18.17
N GLY A 142 11.89 31.20 19.17
CA GLY A 142 10.53 31.71 19.03
C GLY A 142 10.37 33.08 19.64
N VAL A 143 9.47 33.88 19.07
CA VAL A 143 9.17 35.25 19.53
C VAL A 143 7.95 35.21 20.46
N LYS A 144 8.03 35.87 21.61
CA LYS A 144 6.92 36.00 22.58
C LYS A 144 6.48 37.45 22.83
N ALA A 145 7.31 38.43 22.46
CA ALA A 145 7.03 39.86 22.54
C ALA A 145 7.81 40.63 21.45
N GLY A 146 7.55 41.93 21.30
CA GLY A 146 8.32 42.80 20.41
C GLY A 146 8.02 42.61 18.93
N ARG A 147 8.82 43.27 18.07
CA ARG A 147 8.57 43.38 16.63
C ARG A 147 9.84 43.05 15.83
N TYR A 148 9.85 41.88 15.20
CA TYR A 148 11.05 41.30 14.58
C TYR A 148 10.77 40.70 13.19
N MET A 149 11.79 40.69 12.34
CA MET A 149 11.74 40.10 11.00
C MET A 149 12.71 38.91 10.81
N PHE A 150 12.32 38.00 9.92
CA PHE A 150 13.22 37.02 9.31
C PHE A 150 12.93 36.89 7.81
N GLU A 151 13.89 36.38 7.05
CA GLU A 151 13.80 36.30 5.58
C GLU A 151 13.99 34.88 5.05
N VAL A 152 13.40 34.64 3.89
CA VAL A 152 13.58 33.42 3.09
C VAL A 152 13.79 33.83 1.63
N LYS A 153 14.95 33.51 1.06
CA LYS A 153 15.19 33.62 -0.39
C LYS A 153 15.05 32.26 -1.06
N ILE A 154 14.28 32.21 -2.13
CA ILE A 154 14.16 31.00 -2.97
C ILE A 154 15.39 30.95 -3.88
N ILE A 155 16.36 30.09 -3.57
CA ILE A 155 17.61 29.95 -4.31
C ILE A 155 17.43 29.09 -5.57
N GLU A 156 16.54 28.10 -5.51
CA GLU A 156 16.37 27.13 -6.58
C GLU A 156 14.90 26.73 -6.72
N SER A 157 14.48 26.31 -7.91
CA SER A 157 13.15 25.75 -8.16
C SER A 157 13.28 24.50 -9.02
N LEU A 158 13.42 23.36 -8.34
CA LEU A 158 13.60 22.05 -8.92
C LEU A 158 12.37 21.69 -9.77
N ASN A 159 12.60 21.08 -10.93
CA ASN A 159 11.54 20.50 -11.75
C ASN A 159 11.82 19.00 -11.96
N PRO A 160 11.65 18.14 -10.93
CA PRO A 160 11.95 16.72 -11.06
C PRO A 160 11.15 16.05 -12.17
N VAL A 161 11.73 14.97 -12.71
CA VAL A 161 11.13 14.20 -13.80
C VAL A 161 9.94 13.40 -13.27
N GLU A 162 8.82 13.44 -14.00
CA GLU A 162 7.65 12.63 -13.68
C GLU A 162 7.79 11.23 -14.30
N ALA A 163 7.44 10.19 -13.54
CA ALA A 163 7.53 8.81 -14.01
C ALA A 163 6.61 8.58 -15.23
N GLN A 164 7.20 8.18 -16.36
CA GLN A 164 6.44 7.89 -17.58
C GLN A 164 5.48 6.70 -17.36
N GLY A 165 4.19 6.90 -17.68
CA GLY A 165 3.18 5.83 -17.69
C GLY A 165 1.95 6.06 -16.82
N GLY A 166 1.96 7.04 -15.91
CA GLY A 166 0.77 7.41 -15.14
C GLY A 166 -0.28 8.11 -16.00
N SER A 167 -1.56 7.72 -15.88
CA SER A 167 -2.69 8.44 -16.49
C SER A 167 -3.02 9.76 -15.78
N ASN A 168 -2.50 9.96 -14.57
CA ASN A 168 -2.83 11.07 -13.69
C ASN A 168 -1.75 12.15 -13.80
N ARG A 169 -2.17 13.38 -14.08
CA ARG A 169 -1.31 14.58 -14.02
C ARG A 169 -0.77 14.75 -12.61
N ALA A 170 0.53 15.04 -12.46
CA ALA A 170 1.15 15.16 -11.13
C ALA A 170 0.47 16.21 -10.22
N PRO A 171 0.42 15.96 -8.89
CA PRO A 171 -0.19 16.87 -7.92
C PRO A 171 0.35 18.30 -8.00
N GLN A 172 -0.55 19.24 -8.21
CA GLN A 172 -0.25 20.68 -8.24
C GLN A 172 -0.44 21.30 -6.84
N PRO A 173 0.35 22.33 -6.50
CA PRO A 173 1.45 22.89 -7.29
C PRO A 173 2.74 22.01 -7.23
N ARG A 174 3.56 22.07 -8.29
CA ARG A 174 4.83 21.31 -8.38
C ARG A 174 5.87 21.85 -7.40
N GLN A 175 6.15 23.16 -7.44
CA GLN A 175 6.88 23.88 -6.40
C GLN A 175 5.90 24.55 -5.44
N LEU A 176 6.22 24.59 -4.15
CA LEU A 176 5.48 25.36 -3.15
C LEU A 176 6.44 25.90 -2.10
N VAL A 177 6.17 27.11 -1.61
CA VAL A 177 6.75 27.64 -0.38
C VAL A 177 5.63 28.20 0.49
N ARG A 178 5.68 27.93 1.77
CA ARG A 178 4.91 28.56 2.84
C ARG A 178 5.92 29.10 3.85
N VAL A 179 5.81 30.38 4.19
CA VAL A 179 6.64 31.04 5.21
C VAL A 179 5.72 31.66 6.25
N GLY A 180 6.01 31.44 7.52
CA GLY A 180 5.14 31.90 8.59
C GLY A 180 5.65 31.48 9.96
N VAL A 181 4.73 31.29 10.90
CA VAL A 181 5.05 30.93 12.28
C VAL A 181 4.12 29.84 12.81
N SER A 182 4.64 29.03 13.72
CA SER A 182 3.90 27.97 14.42
C SER A 182 4.26 27.94 15.90
N ALA A 183 3.38 27.43 16.75
CA ALA A 183 3.67 27.24 18.17
C ALA A 183 4.55 26.01 18.43
N ALA A 184 5.22 25.97 19.57
CA ALA A 184 5.92 24.78 20.08
C ALA A 184 5.03 23.53 20.06
N GLY A 185 5.57 22.37 19.67
CA GLY A 185 4.83 21.09 19.66
C GLY A 185 3.71 20.96 18.62
N SER A 186 3.30 22.05 17.96
CA SER A 186 2.31 22.00 16.87
C SER A 186 2.85 21.30 15.62
N SER A 187 1.97 20.96 14.67
CA SER A 187 2.40 20.31 13.41
C SER A 187 3.48 21.11 12.70
N LEU A 188 4.51 20.42 12.21
CA LEU A 188 5.57 21.04 11.42
C LEU A 188 5.05 21.57 10.07
N PHE A 189 3.92 21.08 9.56
CA PHE A 189 3.36 21.54 8.29
C PHE A 189 2.49 22.78 8.49
N LEU A 190 2.91 23.91 7.94
CA LEU A 190 2.07 25.11 7.88
C LEU A 190 0.78 24.80 7.10
N THR A 191 -0.37 25.25 7.63
CA THR A 191 -1.76 24.88 7.28
C THR A 191 -2.22 23.48 7.74
N ASP A 192 -1.53 22.82 8.67
CA ASP A 192 -2.00 21.61 9.36
C ASP A 192 -2.23 21.93 10.84
N GLY A 193 -3.48 21.75 11.32
CA GLY A 193 -3.90 22.18 12.66
C GLY A 193 -4.11 23.71 12.82
N PRO A 194 -4.51 24.17 14.02
CA PRO A 194 -4.84 25.58 14.30
C PRO A 194 -3.64 26.42 14.79
N ASP A 195 -2.59 25.79 15.33
CA ASP A 195 -1.50 26.50 16.01
C ASP A 195 -0.41 27.06 15.08
N ASN A 196 -0.80 27.50 13.88
CA ASN A 196 0.08 28.13 12.90
C ASN A 196 -0.65 29.07 11.93
N VAL A 197 0.15 29.96 11.32
CA VAL A 197 -0.24 30.86 10.21
C VAL A 197 0.89 30.98 9.21
N CYS A 198 0.57 31.15 7.93
CA CYS A 198 1.58 31.38 6.89
C CYS A 198 1.10 32.19 5.68
N PHE A 199 2.05 32.75 4.96
CA PHE A 199 1.89 33.17 3.57
C PHE A 199 2.44 32.09 2.64
N ASP A 200 1.71 31.77 1.57
CA ASP A 200 2.19 30.86 0.52
C ASP A 200 2.67 31.59 -0.74
N SER A 201 3.49 30.90 -1.54
CA SER A 201 4.08 31.41 -2.78
C SER A 201 3.05 31.76 -3.86
N GLU A 202 1.78 31.38 -3.72
CA GLU A 202 0.68 31.77 -4.63
C GLU A 202 0.07 33.13 -4.25
N GLY A 203 0.44 33.69 -3.09
CA GLY A 203 -0.01 34.98 -2.57
C GLY A 203 -1.16 34.88 -1.56
N TYR A 204 -1.43 33.70 -1.00
CA TYR A 204 -2.47 33.52 0.02
C TYR A 204 -1.89 33.56 1.43
N PHE A 205 -2.55 34.28 2.32
CA PHE A 205 -2.45 34.07 3.77
C PHE A 205 -3.37 32.90 4.15
N ALA A 206 -2.86 32.00 4.99
CA ALA A 206 -3.52 30.75 5.33
C ALA A 206 -3.43 30.47 6.84
N HIS A 207 -4.56 30.00 7.38
CA HIS A 207 -4.73 29.52 8.75
C HIS A 207 -5.78 28.39 8.72
N GLU A 208 -5.48 27.26 9.33
CA GLU A 208 -6.23 26.01 9.13
C GLU A 208 -6.54 25.75 7.63
N LYS A 209 -7.83 25.62 7.30
CA LYS A 209 -8.39 25.42 5.96
C LYS A 209 -8.81 26.74 5.28
N ARG A 210 -8.65 27.89 5.96
CA ARG A 210 -9.02 29.22 5.44
C ARG A 210 -7.83 29.84 4.70
N ARG A 211 -7.92 29.96 3.36
CA ARG A 211 -6.96 30.71 2.53
C ARG A 211 -7.60 32.00 2.03
N ARG A 212 -6.94 33.15 2.22
CA ARG A 212 -7.33 34.46 1.64
C ARG A 212 -6.20 34.96 0.77
N LYS A 213 -6.49 35.40 -0.46
CA LYS A 213 -5.46 36.04 -1.31
C LYS A 213 -5.22 37.46 -0.82
N VAL A 214 -4.00 37.75 -0.36
CA VAL A 214 -3.64 39.05 0.23
C VAL A 214 -2.34 39.63 -0.33
N ALA A 215 -1.59 38.84 -1.09
CA ALA A 215 -0.32 39.24 -1.69
C ALA A 215 -0.24 38.83 -3.17
N GLN A 216 0.79 39.35 -3.85
CA GLN A 216 1.20 38.85 -5.15
C GLN A 216 1.98 37.53 -5.02
N LYS A 217 2.04 36.76 -6.13
CA LYS A 217 2.88 35.56 -6.23
C LYS A 217 4.36 35.91 -5.96
N PHE A 218 5.09 34.96 -5.37
CA PHE A 218 6.55 35.00 -5.31
C PHE A 218 7.19 33.66 -5.77
N SER A 219 8.44 33.71 -6.21
CA SER A 219 9.12 32.59 -6.89
C SER A 219 10.66 32.66 -6.80
N HIS A 220 11.34 31.79 -7.55
CA HIS A 220 12.79 31.77 -7.75
C HIS A 220 13.48 33.15 -7.75
N ASP A 221 14.64 33.21 -7.10
CA ASP A 221 15.52 34.36 -6.87
C ASP A 221 14.96 35.52 -6.02
N GLN A 222 13.68 35.45 -5.62
CA GLN A 222 13.08 36.47 -4.74
C GLN A 222 13.32 36.16 -3.26
N THR A 223 13.61 37.22 -2.50
CA THR A 223 13.61 37.23 -1.04
C THR A 223 12.23 37.64 -0.56
N VAL A 224 11.64 36.87 0.36
CA VAL A 224 10.50 37.33 1.16
C VAL A 224 10.92 37.56 2.60
N ALA A 225 10.49 38.67 3.20
CA ALA A 225 10.64 38.93 4.62
C ALA A 225 9.28 38.77 5.31
N VAL A 226 9.26 38.03 6.41
CA VAL A 226 8.11 37.92 7.31
C VAL A 226 8.42 38.76 8.55
N LEU A 227 7.57 39.77 8.75
CA LEU A 227 7.56 40.60 9.95
C LEU A 227 6.49 40.06 10.91
N LEU A 228 6.88 39.75 12.13
CA LEU A 228 5.97 39.42 13.23
C LEU A 228 5.95 40.58 14.22
N ASN A 229 4.75 41.08 14.53
CA ASN A 229 4.55 42.22 15.42
C ASN A 229 3.71 41.79 16.64
N LEU A 230 4.40 41.51 17.75
CA LEU A 230 3.84 41.22 19.08
C LEU A 230 4.14 42.38 20.06
N ASP A 231 4.49 43.56 19.56
CA ASP A 231 4.72 44.75 20.38
C ASP A 231 3.38 45.39 20.73
N ALA A 232 2.96 45.27 21.99
CA ALA A 232 1.72 45.83 22.49
C ALA A 232 1.64 47.37 22.47
N SER A 233 2.77 48.07 22.23
CA SER A 233 2.79 49.52 21.99
C SER A 233 2.61 49.91 20.52
N SER A 234 2.68 48.95 19.60
CA SER A 234 2.53 49.17 18.17
C SER A 234 1.05 49.29 17.76
N PRO A 235 0.68 50.19 16.84
CA PRO A 235 -0.68 50.23 16.29
C PRO A 235 -1.07 48.95 15.52
N ASN A 236 -0.08 48.16 15.08
CA ASN A 236 -0.27 46.87 14.40
C ASN A 236 0.07 45.67 15.31
N ALA A 237 -0.14 45.80 16.64
CA ALA A 237 0.06 44.72 17.59
C ALA A 237 -0.73 43.44 17.23
N ASN A 238 -0.14 42.27 17.49
CA ASN A 238 -0.67 40.95 17.11
C ASN A 238 -0.94 40.81 15.61
N THR A 239 -0.02 41.27 14.76
CA THR A 239 -0.10 41.08 13.30
C THR A 239 1.13 40.42 12.71
N ILE A 240 0.98 39.91 11.49
CA ILE A 240 2.06 39.37 10.66
C ILE A 240 1.98 40.00 9.25
N SER A 241 3.11 40.45 8.71
CA SER A 241 3.22 41.11 7.40
C SER A 241 4.21 40.39 6.48
N LEU A 242 3.99 40.52 5.16
CA LEU A 242 4.87 39.97 4.13
C LEU A 242 5.44 41.09 3.24
N PHE A 243 6.76 41.06 3.05
CA PHE A 243 7.50 41.89 2.11
C PHE A 243 8.20 41.00 1.07
N ARG A 244 8.40 41.50 -0.15
CA ARG A 244 9.09 40.81 -1.26
C ARG A 244 10.14 41.75 -1.83
N ASN A 245 11.41 41.35 -1.76
CA ASN A 245 12.57 42.17 -2.14
C ASN A 245 12.53 43.58 -1.50
N GLY A 246 12.26 43.64 -0.19
CA GLY A 246 12.13 44.89 0.58
C GLY A 246 10.77 45.58 0.50
N ILE A 247 10.00 45.38 -0.57
CA ILE A 247 8.72 46.07 -0.81
C ILE A 247 7.57 45.34 -0.10
N ARG A 248 6.68 46.06 0.60
CA ARG A 248 5.48 45.49 1.21
C ARG A 248 4.57 44.86 0.13
N VAL A 249 4.17 43.61 0.34
CA VAL A 249 3.23 42.91 -0.57
C VAL A 249 1.97 42.39 0.11
N SER A 250 1.86 42.53 1.44
CA SER A 250 0.62 42.31 2.20
C SER A 250 0.39 43.46 3.17
N GLU A 251 -0.87 43.89 3.29
CA GLU A 251 -1.34 44.64 4.46
C GLU A 251 -1.20 43.75 5.71
N PRO A 252 -0.99 44.31 6.92
CA PRO A 252 -0.85 43.54 8.15
C PRO A 252 -2.02 42.57 8.35
N GLN A 253 -1.71 41.28 8.50
CA GLN A 253 -2.72 40.25 8.76
C GLN A 253 -2.83 40.05 10.28
N PRO A 254 -4.03 40.18 10.88
CA PRO A 254 -4.21 39.92 12.30
C PRO A 254 -3.95 38.44 12.60
N LEU A 255 -3.23 38.18 13.69
CA LEU A 255 -3.05 36.83 14.21
C LEU A 255 -4.38 36.30 14.75
N PRO A 256 -4.73 35.03 14.49
CA PRO A 256 -5.82 34.33 15.15
C PRO A 256 -5.72 34.39 16.69
N GLU A 257 -6.85 34.53 17.36
CA GLU A 257 -6.96 34.65 18.82
C GLU A 257 -6.29 33.48 19.56
N ASN A 258 -6.35 32.26 18.99
CA ASN A 258 -5.69 31.07 19.56
C ASN A 258 -4.15 31.12 19.54
N LEU A 259 -3.54 32.14 18.90
CA LEU A 259 -2.10 32.39 18.88
C LEU A 259 -1.67 33.59 19.75
N HIS A 260 -2.61 34.37 20.29
CA HIS A 260 -2.27 35.52 21.13
C HIS A 260 -1.60 35.04 22.43
N GLY A 261 -0.50 35.67 22.83
CA GLY A 261 0.28 35.29 24.01
C GLY A 261 1.05 33.96 23.92
N LYS A 262 0.95 33.22 22.80
CA LYS A 262 1.80 32.04 22.55
C LYS A 262 3.16 32.47 21.99
N VAL A 263 4.18 31.66 22.25
CA VAL A 263 5.49 31.80 21.60
C VAL A 263 5.40 31.27 20.17
N LEU A 264 5.83 32.10 19.21
CA LEU A 264 5.68 31.85 17.78
C LEU A 264 7.04 31.68 17.10
N TYR A 265 7.26 30.49 16.55
CA TYR A 265 8.53 30.05 15.99
C TYR A 265 8.55 30.19 14.46
N PRO A 266 9.55 30.85 13.85
CA PRO A 266 9.73 30.91 12.40
C PRO A 266 9.69 29.52 11.78
N THR A 267 8.82 29.32 10.81
CA THR A 267 8.56 28.03 10.18
C THR A 267 8.53 28.18 8.66
N VAL A 268 9.10 27.20 7.95
CA VAL A 268 9.06 27.11 6.49
C VAL A 268 8.60 25.72 6.05
N THR A 269 7.55 25.65 5.24
CA THR A 269 7.06 24.40 4.63
C THR A 269 7.13 24.53 3.11
N TYR A 270 7.84 23.63 2.44
CA TYR A 270 8.23 23.82 1.04
C TYR A 270 8.30 22.50 0.26
N LYS A 271 8.37 22.58 -1.07
CA LYS A 271 8.38 21.41 -1.97
C LYS A 271 9.08 21.78 -3.27
N ASN A 272 9.99 20.92 -3.74
CA ASN A 272 10.78 21.09 -4.96
C ASN A 272 11.49 22.45 -5.11
N VAL A 273 12.05 22.98 -4.01
CA VAL A 273 12.86 24.20 -3.99
C VAL A 273 14.03 24.05 -3.01
N THR A 274 15.05 24.89 -3.19
CA THR A 274 16.09 25.12 -2.19
C THR A 274 15.91 26.52 -1.61
N LEU A 275 15.84 26.63 -0.28
CA LEU A 275 15.64 27.88 0.44
C LEU A 275 16.93 28.34 1.10
N LYS A 276 17.24 29.64 1.06
CA LYS A 276 18.17 30.29 1.98
C LYS A 276 17.35 31.01 3.05
N VAL A 277 17.45 30.57 4.30
CA VAL A 277 16.82 31.28 5.42
C VAL A 277 17.84 32.24 6.03
N ASN A 278 17.42 33.47 6.33
CA ASN A 278 18.24 34.47 6.99
C ASN A 278 17.51 35.02 8.21
N PHE A 279 18.11 34.85 9.39
CA PHE A 279 17.63 35.42 10.64
C PHE A 279 18.35 36.73 10.99
N GLY A 280 19.36 37.15 10.21
CA GLY A 280 20.18 38.34 10.46
C GLY A 280 21.63 38.01 10.82
N PRO A 281 22.39 38.97 11.41
CA PRO A 281 21.94 40.30 11.79
C PRO A 281 21.64 41.21 10.59
N ALA A 282 22.38 41.08 9.49
CA ALA A 282 22.12 41.84 8.26
C ALA A 282 20.96 41.23 7.44
N ALA A 283 20.05 42.06 6.96
CA ALA A 283 19.00 41.66 6.01
C ALA A 283 19.56 41.43 4.59
N LEU A 284 18.90 40.57 3.81
CA LEU A 284 19.18 40.33 2.39
C LEU A 284 18.51 41.37 1.49
N ALA A 285 17.37 41.92 1.92
CA ALA A 285 16.73 43.08 1.31
C ALA A 285 16.28 44.07 2.41
N PRO A 286 16.70 45.35 2.38
CA PRO A 286 16.25 46.33 3.36
C PRO A 286 14.74 46.58 3.23
N LEU A 287 14.06 46.73 4.36
CA LEU A 287 12.66 47.18 4.41
C LEU A 287 12.57 48.71 4.23
N PRO A 288 11.37 49.29 4.01
CA PRO A 288 11.19 50.74 3.84
C PRO A 288 11.39 51.54 5.14
N PHE A 289 11.60 50.84 6.26
CA PHE A 289 11.81 51.34 7.61
C PHE A 289 12.80 50.40 8.33
N LYS A 290 13.46 50.90 9.37
CA LYS A 290 14.37 50.15 10.24
C LYS A 290 13.58 49.09 11.01
N CYS A 291 13.93 47.81 10.85
CA CYS A 291 13.36 46.71 11.62
C CYS A 291 14.49 45.83 12.17
N LEU A 292 14.35 45.34 13.40
CA LEU A 292 15.31 44.41 13.99
C LEU A 292 15.10 43.01 13.42
N THR A 293 16.20 42.38 12.99
CA THR A 293 16.19 40.97 12.58
C THR A 293 16.12 40.06 13.81
N LEU A 294 15.64 38.83 13.66
CA LEU A 294 15.51 37.89 14.79
C LEU A 294 16.85 37.61 15.50
N ALA A 295 17.97 37.61 14.78
CA ALA A 295 19.32 37.48 15.34
C ALA A 295 19.76 38.69 16.18
N GLU A 296 19.03 39.80 16.10
CA GLU A 296 19.21 40.98 16.95
C GLU A 296 18.11 41.15 18.00
N ALA A 297 17.23 40.16 18.16
CA ALA A 297 16.17 40.21 19.17
C ALA A 297 16.73 40.24 20.60
N ALA A 298 16.06 41.00 21.46
CA ALA A 298 16.38 41.00 22.88
C ALA A 298 16.06 39.62 23.48
N ALA A 299 16.97 39.07 24.29
CA ALA A 299 16.79 37.77 24.95
C ALA A 299 15.53 37.74 25.86
N ALA A 300 15.07 38.90 26.31
CA ALA A 300 13.82 39.06 27.06
C ALA A 300 12.55 38.79 26.22
N ASP A 301 12.59 38.97 24.90
CA ASP A 301 11.44 38.95 23.98
C ASP A 301 11.27 37.62 23.22
N VAL A 302 12.16 36.66 23.48
CA VAL A 302 12.25 35.38 22.77
C VAL A 302 12.32 34.20 23.73
N GLU A 303 12.16 32.99 23.20
CA GLU A 303 12.40 31.71 23.85
C GLU A 303 13.33 30.88 22.96
N VAL A 304 14.27 30.15 23.56
CA VAL A 304 15.22 29.30 22.84
C VAL A 304 14.97 27.85 23.23
N GLN A 305 14.54 27.02 22.29
CA GLN A 305 14.38 25.59 22.48
C GLN A 305 15.72 24.90 22.27
N GLU A 306 16.30 24.37 23.34
CA GLU A 306 17.46 23.49 23.21
C GLU A 306 17.12 22.27 22.36
N GLU A 307 18.04 21.88 21.48
CA GLU A 307 17.91 20.62 20.74
C GLU A 307 17.82 19.45 21.74
N PRO A 308 16.87 18.50 21.59
CA PRO A 308 16.67 17.40 22.54
C PRO A 308 17.88 16.46 22.68
N LYS A 309 18.80 16.82 23.57
CA LYS A 309 20.00 16.04 23.92
C LYS A 309 19.57 14.70 24.54
N PRO A 310 19.93 13.55 23.95
CA PRO A 310 19.65 12.26 24.57
C PRO A 310 20.42 12.09 25.87
N LYS A 311 19.82 11.41 26.86
CA LYS A 311 20.37 11.28 28.23
C LYS A 311 21.81 10.74 28.25
N ASP A 312 22.11 9.79 27.36
CA ASP A 312 23.40 9.12 27.24
C ASP A 312 24.22 9.60 26.02
N GLY A 313 23.84 10.73 25.43
CA GLY A 313 24.39 11.26 24.17
C GLY A 313 24.01 10.48 22.90
N LYS A 314 23.43 9.29 23.05
CA LYS A 314 22.93 8.43 21.96
C LYS A 314 21.43 8.58 21.73
N CYS A 315 21.01 8.73 20.48
CA CYS A 315 19.60 8.73 20.09
C CYS A 315 18.99 7.33 20.16
N ASP A 316 17.73 7.22 20.57
CA ASP A 316 17.04 5.94 20.72
C ASP A 316 16.45 5.43 19.39
N VAL A 317 16.60 4.13 19.12
CA VAL A 317 15.95 3.43 18.01
C VAL A 317 15.13 2.30 18.60
N LEU A 318 13.81 2.52 18.71
CA LEU A 318 12.87 1.63 19.37
C LEU A 318 12.17 0.71 18.37
N VAL A 319 12.26 -0.59 18.62
CA VAL A 319 11.61 -1.68 17.88
C VAL A 319 10.53 -2.31 18.79
N PRO A 320 9.27 -1.86 18.75
CA PRO A 320 8.20 -2.47 19.54
C PRO A 320 7.83 -3.85 18.99
N VAL A 321 7.68 -4.86 19.85
CA VAL A 321 7.34 -6.24 19.47
C VAL A 321 6.06 -6.66 20.20
N GLY A 322 4.99 -6.88 19.46
CA GLY A 322 3.69 -7.29 20.02
C GLY A 322 2.93 -8.22 19.08
N MET A 323 1.80 -8.75 19.55
CA MET A 323 1.01 -9.72 18.79
C MET A 323 -0.01 -9.03 17.88
N PRO A 324 -0.29 -9.57 16.68
CA PRO A 324 -1.37 -9.07 15.83
C PRO A 324 -2.74 -9.18 16.51
N GLU A 325 -3.59 -8.16 16.33
CA GLU A 325 -4.91 -8.02 16.95
C GLU A 325 -4.87 -7.89 18.50
N GLN A 326 -3.70 -7.55 19.07
CA GLN A 326 -3.51 -7.34 20.53
C GLN A 326 -3.01 -5.92 20.85
N GLY A 327 -3.69 -4.91 20.29
CA GLY A 327 -3.50 -3.51 20.67
C GLY A 327 -2.17 -2.85 20.23
N PHE A 328 -1.38 -3.50 19.37
CA PHE A 328 -0.05 -3.03 18.96
C PHE A 328 -0.04 -1.57 18.49
N PHE A 329 -0.91 -1.21 17.54
CA PHE A 329 -0.94 0.15 16.99
C PHE A 329 -1.50 1.18 17.98
N ASP A 330 -2.43 0.79 18.86
CA ASP A 330 -2.93 1.66 19.94
C ASP A 330 -1.82 1.97 20.97
N TRP A 331 -0.93 1.01 21.24
CA TRP A 331 0.26 1.25 22.07
C TRP A 331 1.27 2.15 21.37
N VAL A 332 1.53 1.93 20.08
CA VAL A 332 2.43 2.80 19.29
C VAL A 332 1.92 4.24 19.23
N ASP A 333 0.61 4.43 19.04
CA ASP A 333 -0.02 5.75 19.06
C ASP A 333 0.07 6.40 20.45
N ALA A 334 -0.13 5.64 21.54
CA ALA A 334 0.09 6.12 22.89
C ALA A 334 1.56 6.49 23.18
N PHE A 335 2.50 5.67 22.72
CA PHE A 335 3.93 5.92 22.90
C PHE A 335 4.36 7.21 22.21
N VAL A 336 3.95 7.42 20.95
CA VAL A 336 4.31 8.63 20.17
C VAL A 336 3.63 9.89 20.73
N GLU A 337 2.38 9.78 21.21
CA GLU A 337 1.68 10.88 21.90
C GLU A 337 2.39 11.30 23.20
N GLN A 338 2.86 10.34 24.00
CA GLN A 338 3.61 10.59 25.23
C GLN A 338 5.06 11.02 24.98
N ASN A 339 5.66 10.61 23.86
CA ASN A 339 7.07 10.83 23.53
C ASN A 339 7.25 11.55 22.18
N PRO A 340 6.78 12.81 22.02
CA PRO A 340 6.77 13.52 20.73
C PRO A 340 8.15 13.84 20.13
N SER A 341 9.25 13.48 20.81
CA SER A 341 10.60 13.51 20.23
C SER A 341 10.91 12.32 19.32
N TYR A 342 10.09 11.26 19.33
CA TYR A 342 10.27 10.07 18.50
C TYR A 342 9.66 10.24 17.12
N THR A 343 10.49 10.07 16.09
CA THR A 343 10.05 10.03 14.69
C THR A 343 9.60 8.61 14.34
N GLU A 344 8.32 8.44 14.01
CA GLU A 344 7.78 7.14 13.58
C GLU A 344 8.13 6.82 12.11
N LEU A 345 8.75 5.66 11.88
CA LEU A 345 9.10 5.14 10.56
C LEU A 345 8.12 4.03 10.16
N SER A 346 7.07 4.37 9.41
CA SER A 346 6.00 3.43 9.04
C SER A 346 5.28 3.78 7.72
N ASP A 347 4.66 2.78 7.10
CA ASP A 347 3.83 2.96 5.91
C ASP A 347 2.60 3.87 6.19
N ARG A 348 2.04 3.78 7.40
CA ARG A 348 0.91 4.63 7.83
C ARG A 348 1.29 6.11 7.94
N LYS A 349 2.51 6.44 8.41
CA LYS A 349 3.00 7.82 8.45
C LYS A 349 3.38 8.38 7.08
N ILE A 350 3.88 7.53 6.17
CA ILE A 350 4.05 7.91 4.76
C ILE A 350 2.69 8.25 4.12
N ALA A 351 1.63 7.49 4.43
CA ALA A 351 0.28 7.78 3.95
C ALA A 351 -0.30 9.09 4.52
N GLU A 352 -0.10 9.35 5.81
CA GLU A 352 -0.49 10.61 6.48
C GLU A 352 0.23 11.81 5.82
N TRP A 353 1.56 11.72 5.66
CA TRP A 353 2.39 12.77 5.10
C TRP A 353 2.06 13.04 3.62
N ALA A 354 1.81 12.01 2.81
CA ALA A 354 1.31 12.17 1.44
C ALA A 354 -0.01 12.96 1.42
N THR A 355 -0.94 12.62 2.32
CA THR A 355 -2.23 13.32 2.45
C THR A 355 -2.06 14.79 2.87
N LYS A 356 -1.22 15.06 3.88
CA LYS A 356 -0.86 16.44 4.30
C LYS A 356 -0.12 17.23 3.21
N SER A 357 0.55 16.54 2.29
CA SER A 357 1.19 17.14 1.11
C SER A 357 0.23 17.49 -0.03
N GLY A 358 -1.08 17.37 0.20
CA GLY A 358 -2.12 17.66 -0.80
C GLY A 358 -2.34 16.56 -1.83
N ILE A 359 -1.79 15.36 -1.61
CA ILE A 359 -1.95 14.23 -2.51
C ILE A 359 -3.28 13.54 -2.19
N TRP A 360 -4.24 13.64 -3.12
CA TRP A 360 -5.55 13.03 -2.95
C TRP A 360 -5.47 11.51 -3.05
N ARG A 361 -5.84 10.81 -1.98
CA ARG A 361 -6.05 9.35 -1.99
C ARG A 361 -7.48 9.05 -2.45
N PRO A 362 -7.71 8.37 -3.59
CA PRO A 362 -9.03 7.83 -3.89
C PRO A 362 -9.51 6.90 -2.76
N LYS A 363 -10.82 6.89 -2.49
CA LYS A 363 -11.41 5.89 -1.58
C LYS A 363 -11.10 4.50 -2.14
N ALA A 364 -10.43 3.67 -1.35
CA ALA A 364 -9.93 2.38 -1.80
C ALA A 364 -11.08 1.47 -2.29
N GLN A 365 -11.07 1.14 -3.59
CA GLN A 365 -11.93 0.09 -4.13
C GLN A 365 -11.26 -1.26 -3.85
N GLY A 366 -11.64 -1.85 -2.71
CA GLY A 366 -11.15 -3.13 -2.20
C GLY A 366 -10.43 -3.00 -0.87
N GLY A 367 -10.89 -3.74 0.16
CA GLY A 367 -10.22 -3.83 1.45
C GLY A 367 -9.06 -4.82 1.41
N GLY A 368 -7.95 -4.42 0.80
CA GLY A 368 -6.76 -5.27 0.60
C GLY A 368 -5.55 -4.96 1.48
N GLY A 369 -5.57 -3.86 2.23
CA GLY A 369 -4.49 -3.45 3.14
C GLY A 369 -4.66 -3.95 4.58
N SER A 370 -3.66 -3.68 5.41
CA SER A 370 -3.70 -3.89 6.87
C SER A 370 -3.10 -2.68 7.59
N ASN A 371 -3.16 -2.63 8.93
CA ASN A 371 -2.61 -1.51 9.70
C ASN A 371 -1.07 -1.45 9.59
N ASP A 372 -0.40 -2.61 9.57
CA ASP A 372 1.04 -2.75 9.27
C ASP A 372 1.38 -2.34 7.83
N LYS A 373 0.57 -2.76 6.85
CA LYS A 373 0.80 -2.54 5.41
C LYS A 373 -0.37 -1.79 4.80
N VAL A 374 -0.39 -0.48 5.06
CA VAL A 374 -1.39 0.45 4.53
C VAL A 374 -1.24 0.53 3.01
N GLU A 375 -2.31 0.20 2.29
CA GLU A 375 -2.27 0.15 0.82
C GLU A 375 -2.18 1.54 0.20
N LEU A 376 -0.97 1.93 -0.23
CA LEU A 376 -0.71 3.20 -0.90
C LEU A 376 -1.19 3.09 -2.36
N LYS A 377 -2.32 3.74 -2.65
CA LYS A 377 -2.97 3.83 -3.97
C LYS A 377 -3.28 5.28 -4.30
N PHE A 378 -2.25 6.13 -4.37
CA PHE A 378 -2.37 7.52 -4.80
C PHE A 378 -2.44 7.66 -6.33
N GLY A 379 -2.12 6.59 -7.07
CA GLY A 379 -1.96 6.64 -8.54
C GLY A 379 -0.63 7.26 -8.94
N ILE A 380 0.39 7.15 -8.07
CA ILE A 380 1.72 7.73 -8.22
C ILE A 380 2.73 6.61 -7.98
N PRO A 381 3.38 6.06 -9.04
CA PRO A 381 4.16 4.82 -8.92
C PRO A 381 5.21 4.80 -7.81
N MET A 382 5.91 5.92 -7.57
CA MET A 382 6.99 6.00 -6.57
C MET A 382 6.49 6.13 -5.12
N LEU A 383 5.19 6.38 -4.91
CA LEU A 383 4.55 6.29 -3.60
C LEU A 383 3.95 4.90 -3.43
N ASP A 384 3.25 4.43 -4.46
CA ASP A 384 2.49 3.18 -4.46
C ASP A 384 3.41 1.93 -4.47
N ASP A 385 4.66 2.06 -4.94
CA ASP A 385 5.71 1.01 -4.86
C ASP A 385 6.60 1.09 -3.61
N LEU A 386 6.30 2.00 -2.68
CA LEU A 386 7.06 2.25 -1.44
C LEU A 386 8.52 2.69 -1.65
N SER A 387 8.86 3.30 -2.80
CA SER A 387 10.18 3.92 -3.01
C SER A 387 10.53 4.99 -1.96
N VAL A 388 9.55 5.75 -1.48
CA VAL A 388 9.74 6.71 -0.37
C VAL A 388 10.26 6.03 0.89
N ARG A 389 9.75 4.84 1.25
CA ARG A 389 10.25 4.09 2.42
C ARG A 389 11.71 3.69 2.24
N ARG A 390 12.14 3.33 1.02
CA ARG A 390 13.55 3.00 0.73
C ARG A 390 14.46 4.22 0.95
N VAL A 391 14.03 5.42 0.57
CA VAL A 391 14.77 6.68 0.83
C VAL A 391 14.76 7.03 2.33
N PHE A 392 13.63 6.93 3.02
CA PHE A 392 13.60 7.23 4.46
C PHE A 392 14.41 6.22 5.29
N ASN A 393 14.45 4.94 4.88
CA ASN A 393 15.30 3.93 5.51
C ASN A 393 16.81 4.14 5.29
N SER A 394 17.24 4.84 4.23
CA SER A 394 18.65 5.20 4.03
C SER A 394 19.02 6.54 4.67
N VAL A 395 18.07 7.47 4.82
CA VAL A 395 18.29 8.81 5.38
C VAL A 395 18.12 8.88 6.90
N ALA A 396 17.22 8.08 7.50
CA ALA A 396 17.02 8.11 8.96
C ALA A 396 18.32 7.82 9.76
N PRO A 397 19.16 6.83 9.40
CA PRO A 397 20.43 6.60 10.10
C PRO A 397 21.47 7.73 9.97
N THR A 398 21.25 8.74 9.12
CA THR A 398 22.15 9.91 9.00
C THR A 398 21.69 11.11 9.83
N GLN A 399 20.54 11.05 10.49
CA GLN A 399 19.98 12.15 11.28
C GLN A 399 19.89 11.74 12.76
N LYS A 400 20.45 12.56 13.66
CA LYS A 400 20.45 12.28 15.10
C LYS A 400 19.07 12.61 15.69
N ARG A 401 18.19 11.62 15.71
CA ARG A 401 16.83 11.68 16.26
C ARG A 401 16.47 10.39 16.98
N ASN A 402 15.54 10.47 17.92
CA ASN A 402 14.86 9.29 18.41
C ASN A 402 13.92 8.76 17.31
N TYR A 403 13.88 7.44 17.15
CA TYR A 403 13.11 6.73 16.14
C TYR A 403 12.28 5.62 16.77
N ILE A 404 11.05 5.41 16.28
CA ILE A 404 10.26 4.20 16.53
C ILE A 404 9.92 3.54 15.20
N VAL A 405 10.11 2.23 15.12
CA VAL A 405 9.94 1.43 13.89
C VAL A 405 8.82 0.40 14.09
N PRO A 406 7.53 0.79 14.02
CA PRO A 406 6.40 -0.10 14.34
C PRO A 406 6.01 -1.01 13.17
N GLU A 407 6.98 -1.74 12.63
CA GLU A 407 6.82 -2.72 11.55
C GLU A 407 6.39 -4.08 12.15
N LEU A 408 5.13 -4.21 12.57
CA LEU A 408 4.60 -5.33 13.36
C LEU A 408 5.08 -6.71 12.88
N ARG A 409 5.00 -7.00 11.58
CA ARG A 409 5.41 -8.31 11.04
C ARG A 409 6.92 -8.51 11.15
N ALA A 410 7.71 -7.51 10.75
CA ALA A 410 9.16 -7.56 10.75
C ALA A 410 9.71 -7.67 12.18
N ASN A 411 9.09 -6.95 13.11
CA ASN A 411 9.48 -6.91 14.52
C ASN A 411 9.24 -8.25 15.23
N LEU A 412 8.42 -9.15 14.69
CA LEU A 412 8.26 -10.52 15.18
C LEU A 412 9.29 -11.50 14.58
N ILE A 413 10.03 -11.14 13.53
CA ILE A 413 10.92 -12.05 12.78
C ILE A 413 12.39 -11.67 13.05
N SER A 414 13.16 -12.58 13.65
CA SER A 414 14.57 -12.34 14.05
C SER A 414 15.45 -11.76 12.92
N GLU A 415 15.33 -12.29 11.69
CA GLU A 415 16.12 -11.77 10.55
C GLU A 415 15.66 -10.37 10.10
N GLU A 416 14.36 -10.08 10.05
CA GLU A 416 13.85 -8.75 9.68
C GLU A 416 14.14 -7.71 10.79
N ARG A 417 14.24 -8.13 12.06
CA ARG A 417 14.83 -7.32 13.15
C ARG A 417 16.32 -7.04 12.92
N LYS A 418 17.15 -8.05 12.62
CA LYS A 418 18.59 -7.86 12.31
C LYS A 418 18.79 -6.88 11.15
N GLU A 419 18.04 -7.01 10.06
CA GLU A 419 18.05 -6.04 8.94
C GLU A 419 17.62 -4.61 9.36
N THR A 420 16.82 -4.49 10.41
CA THR A 420 16.43 -3.19 10.99
C THR A 420 17.56 -2.62 11.86
N LEU A 421 18.22 -3.44 12.68
CA LEU A 421 19.33 -3.00 13.52
C LEU A 421 20.60 -2.66 12.74
N LEU A 422 20.88 -3.39 11.64
CA LEU A 422 22.01 -3.11 10.75
C LEU A 422 21.92 -1.73 10.08
N ARG A 423 20.72 -1.20 9.84
CA ARG A 423 20.53 0.18 9.34
C ARG A 423 21.03 1.22 10.33
N PHE A 424 20.87 0.98 11.64
CA PHE A 424 21.27 1.90 12.72
C PHE A 424 22.58 1.46 13.39
N GLY A 425 23.55 0.99 12.60
CA GLY A 425 24.87 0.55 13.09
C GLY A 425 25.84 1.67 13.50
N ALA A 426 25.46 2.95 13.37
CA ALA A 426 26.30 4.08 13.78
C ALA A 426 26.34 4.22 15.32
N PRO A 427 27.50 4.62 15.92
CA PRO A 427 27.68 4.65 17.38
C PRO A 427 26.81 5.70 18.09
N ASP A 428 26.24 6.64 17.33
CA ASP A 428 25.31 7.67 17.80
C ASP A 428 23.93 7.13 18.21
N PHE A 429 23.62 5.85 17.96
CA PHE A 429 22.34 5.23 18.30
C PHE A 429 22.44 4.21 19.43
N ARG A 430 21.34 4.08 20.19
CA ARG A 430 21.03 2.98 21.10
C ARG A 430 19.83 2.21 20.53
N LYS A 431 19.97 0.91 20.32
CA LYS A 431 18.92 0.05 19.76
C LYS A 431 18.17 -0.64 20.89
N ALA A 432 16.89 -0.32 21.04
CA ALA A 432 16.02 -0.86 22.08
C ALA A 432 14.88 -1.69 21.49
N ALA A 433 14.48 -2.77 22.16
CA ALA A 433 13.21 -3.44 21.93
C ALA A 433 12.30 -3.28 23.15
N THR A 434 11.00 -3.06 22.92
CA THR A 434 9.97 -3.13 23.96
C THR A 434 8.95 -4.20 23.57
N VAL A 435 8.77 -5.21 24.42
CA VAL A 435 7.80 -6.29 24.21
C VAL A 435 6.47 -5.94 24.87
N ILE A 436 5.40 -5.97 24.07
CA ILE A 436 4.01 -5.68 24.46
C ILE A 436 3.12 -6.87 24.13
N MET A 437 3.00 -7.79 25.09
CA MET A 437 2.22 -9.03 24.98
C MET A 437 1.63 -9.42 26.33
N GLY A 438 0.45 -10.05 26.33
CA GLY A 438 -0.26 -10.44 27.55
C GLY A 438 -1.06 -9.30 28.18
N GLU A 439 -1.57 -9.51 29.39
CA GLU A 439 -2.43 -8.53 30.08
C GLU A 439 -1.72 -7.16 30.21
N PRO A 440 -2.28 -6.07 29.63
CA PRO A 440 -1.66 -4.76 29.66
C PRO A 440 -1.66 -4.09 31.04
N ASN A 441 -0.88 -3.02 31.18
CA ASN A 441 -0.92 -2.18 32.37
C ASN A 441 -2.25 -1.38 32.50
N GLU A 442 -2.55 -0.91 33.71
CA GLU A 442 -3.81 -0.21 34.03
C GLU A 442 -4.00 1.13 33.29
N GLU A 443 -2.92 1.76 32.83
CA GLU A 443 -2.99 2.98 32.04
C GLU A 443 -3.46 2.67 30.61
N PHE A 444 -2.92 1.60 30.00
CA PHE A 444 -3.34 1.12 28.70
C PHE A 444 -4.80 0.61 28.70
N LYS A 445 -5.22 -0.15 29.73
CA LYS A 445 -6.62 -0.59 29.88
C LYS A 445 -7.59 0.60 29.88
N LYS A 446 -7.29 1.66 30.65
CA LYS A 446 -8.09 2.90 30.67
C LYS A 446 -8.07 3.62 29.32
N LYS A 447 -6.93 3.63 28.61
CA LYS A 447 -6.86 4.20 27.26
C LYS A 447 -7.74 3.43 26.27
N VAL A 448 -7.71 2.10 26.28
CA VAL A 448 -8.57 1.26 25.42
C VAL A 448 -10.06 1.51 25.71
N GLN A 449 -10.45 1.64 26.99
CA GLN A 449 -11.82 2.06 27.35
C GLN A 449 -12.17 3.44 26.78
N SER A 450 -11.28 4.44 26.89
CA SER A 450 -11.53 5.77 26.30
C SER A 450 -11.64 5.74 24.77
N LEU A 451 -10.84 4.90 24.09
CA LEU A 451 -10.88 4.71 22.64
C LEU A 451 -12.17 3.99 22.20
N LEU A 452 -12.62 2.97 22.93
CA LEU A 452 -13.89 2.28 22.67
C LEU A 452 -15.09 3.24 22.79
N LEU A 453 -15.09 4.10 23.82
CA LEU A 453 -16.13 5.12 24.01
C LEU A 453 -16.12 6.16 22.88
N ALA A 454 -14.94 6.63 22.48
CA ALA A 454 -14.79 7.53 21.33
C ALA A 454 -15.20 6.89 19.99
N ASP A 455 -14.86 5.61 19.77
CA ASP A 455 -15.28 4.84 18.60
C ASP A 455 -16.80 4.69 18.54
N LYS A 456 -17.46 4.39 19.68
CA LYS A 456 -18.93 4.34 19.75
C LYS A 456 -19.56 5.69 19.44
N GLN A 457 -19.08 6.76 20.08
CA GLN A 457 -19.56 8.13 19.82
C GLN A 457 -19.39 8.51 18.35
N SER A 458 -18.22 8.25 17.76
CA SER A 458 -17.95 8.51 16.34
C SER A 458 -18.83 7.68 15.40
N LYS A 459 -19.11 6.41 15.74
CA LYS A 459 -20.02 5.53 14.98
C LYS A 459 -21.48 6.02 15.09
N ALA A 460 -21.94 6.44 16.27
CA ALA A 460 -23.26 7.02 16.48
C ALA A 460 -23.43 8.36 15.74
N ASP A 461 -22.47 9.28 15.82
CA ASP A 461 -22.49 10.56 15.11
C ASP A 461 -22.40 10.39 13.59
N ALA A 462 -21.62 9.43 13.12
CA ALA A 462 -21.59 9.05 11.70
C ALA A 462 -22.96 8.52 11.23
N GLU A 463 -23.69 7.77 12.06
CA GLU A 463 -25.04 7.30 11.75
C GLU A 463 -26.07 8.44 11.80
N LYS A 464 -26.08 9.26 12.86
CA LYS A 464 -26.90 10.50 12.97
C LYS A 464 -26.72 11.36 11.71
N LYS A 465 -25.47 11.62 11.32
CA LYS A 465 -25.11 12.39 10.12
C LYS A 465 -25.52 11.71 8.80
N LYS A 466 -25.39 10.39 8.70
CA LYS A 466 -25.81 9.63 7.51
C LYS A 466 -27.33 9.67 7.33
N LYS A 467 -28.10 9.55 8.41
CA LYS A 467 -29.58 9.71 8.40
C LYS A 467 -29.97 11.10 7.92
N ALA A 468 -29.41 12.15 8.54
CA ALA A 468 -29.63 13.55 8.14
C ALA A 468 -29.29 13.81 6.66
N GLN A 469 -28.15 13.32 6.16
CA GLN A 469 -27.78 13.45 4.74
C GLN A 469 -28.69 12.66 3.79
N GLU A 470 -29.23 11.51 4.20
CA GLU A 470 -30.19 10.76 3.39
C GLU A 470 -31.54 11.47 3.34
N GLU A 471 -31.99 12.08 4.44
CA GLU A 471 -33.19 12.90 4.51
C GLU A 471 -33.07 14.20 3.72
N GLU A 472 -31.96 14.93 3.85
CA GLU A 472 -31.64 16.10 3.01
C GLU A 472 -31.69 15.72 1.52
N ARG A 473 -31.04 14.60 1.14
CA ARG A 473 -31.08 14.09 -0.23
C ARG A 473 -32.49 13.70 -0.67
N LYS A 474 -33.34 13.15 0.21
CA LYS A 474 -34.77 12.87 -0.09
C LYS A 474 -35.54 14.17 -0.31
N ARG A 475 -35.41 15.16 0.58
CA ARG A 475 -36.03 16.50 0.45
C ARG A 475 -35.63 17.18 -0.88
N LEU A 476 -34.33 17.24 -1.19
CA LEU A 476 -33.80 17.80 -2.44
C LEU A 476 -34.24 17.05 -3.71
N LEU A 477 -34.48 15.74 -3.63
CA LEU A 477 -35.03 14.96 -4.74
C LEU A 477 -36.55 15.17 -4.91
N GLU A 478 -37.29 15.37 -3.83
CA GLU A 478 -38.72 15.71 -3.87
C GLU A 478 -38.94 17.11 -4.45
N GLU A 479 -38.15 18.10 -3.99
CA GLU A 479 -38.17 19.48 -4.51
C GLU A 479 -37.87 19.51 -6.02
N LYS A 480 -36.84 18.78 -6.47
CA LYS A 480 -36.50 18.66 -7.89
C LYS A 480 -37.59 17.97 -8.71
N LYS A 481 -38.33 17.02 -8.13
CA LYS A 481 -39.50 16.42 -8.80
C LYS A 481 -40.65 17.43 -8.95
N LYS A 482 -41.00 18.17 -7.89
CA LYS A 482 -42.07 19.19 -7.94
C LYS A 482 -41.75 20.27 -8.98
N LYS A 483 -40.55 20.86 -8.93
CA LYS A 483 -40.08 21.85 -9.92
C LYS A 483 -40.03 21.30 -11.36
N ALA A 484 -39.72 20.01 -11.54
CA ALA A 484 -39.76 19.38 -12.87
C ALA A 484 -41.20 19.14 -13.38
N GLU A 485 -42.15 18.82 -12.50
CA GLU A 485 -43.56 18.65 -12.85
C GLU A 485 -44.24 20.00 -13.16
N GLU A 486 -43.98 21.03 -12.34
CA GLU A 486 -44.39 22.41 -12.59
C GLU A 486 -43.86 22.90 -13.95
N ALA A 487 -42.57 22.69 -14.23
CA ALA A 487 -41.98 23.02 -15.53
C ALA A 487 -42.56 22.20 -16.70
N ARG A 488 -43.09 21.00 -16.44
CA ARG A 488 -43.79 20.20 -17.47
C ARG A 488 -45.20 20.74 -17.72
N LYS A 489 -45.98 20.96 -16.66
CA LYS A 489 -47.32 21.58 -16.70
C LYS A 489 -47.29 22.96 -17.37
N ALA A 490 -46.29 23.79 -17.06
CA ALA A 490 -46.09 25.09 -17.70
C ALA A 490 -45.79 24.97 -19.21
N LYS A 491 -45.00 23.98 -19.63
CA LYS A 491 -44.73 23.71 -21.06
C LYS A 491 -45.97 23.18 -21.78
N GLU A 492 -46.71 22.25 -21.17
CA GLU A 492 -47.97 21.73 -21.71
C GLU A 492 -49.02 22.84 -21.88
N ALA A 493 -49.15 23.75 -20.90
CA ALA A 493 -50.03 24.92 -21.00
C ALA A 493 -49.57 25.92 -22.07
N ALA A 494 -48.25 26.18 -22.19
CA ALA A 494 -47.69 27.04 -23.23
C ALA A 494 -47.84 26.45 -24.64
N GLN A 495 -47.82 25.11 -24.77
CA GLN A 495 -48.09 24.43 -26.04
C GLN A 495 -49.58 24.51 -26.40
N LYS A 496 -50.49 24.21 -25.47
CA LYS A 496 -51.95 24.35 -25.70
C LYS A 496 -52.34 25.78 -26.13
N LYS A 497 -51.72 26.81 -25.53
CA LYS A 497 -51.90 28.22 -25.94
C LYS A 497 -51.34 28.56 -27.34
N LYS A 498 -50.41 27.76 -27.88
CA LYS A 498 -49.93 27.89 -29.28
C LYS A 498 -50.76 27.10 -30.29
N GLU A 499 -51.52 26.11 -29.83
CA GLU A 499 -52.36 25.24 -30.68
C GLU A 499 -53.82 25.72 -30.81
N GLY A 500 -54.14 26.91 -30.30
CA GLY A 500 -55.39 27.62 -30.61
C GLY A 500 -56.67 26.99 -30.04
N LYS A 501 -56.57 26.18 -28.98
CA LYS A 501 -57.74 25.65 -28.25
C LYS A 501 -58.02 26.46 -27.00
N GLU A 502 -59.29 26.76 -26.77
CA GLU A 502 -59.76 27.35 -25.52
C GLU A 502 -59.47 26.42 -24.32
N VAL A 503 -59.33 27.03 -23.14
CA VAL A 503 -59.13 26.33 -21.87
C VAL A 503 -60.28 26.73 -20.97
N GLU A 504 -61.26 25.84 -20.83
CA GLU A 504 -62.32 25.96 -19.83
C GLU A 504 -61.75 25.91 -18.40
N GLU A 505 -62.41 26.61 -17.47
CA GLU A 505 -62.01 26.65 -16.07
C GLU A 505 -62.33 25.33 -15.35
N ALA A 506 -61.36 24.41 -15.29
CA ALA A 506 -61.35 23.35 -14.29
C ALA A 506 -60.85 23.92 -12.94
N LYS A 507 -61.74 24.58 -12.18
CA LYS A 507 -61.55 24.75 -10.73
C LYS A 507 -61.71 23.40 -10.06
N GLU A 508 -60.64 22.83 -9.54
CA GLU A 508 -60.77 21.87 -8.45
C GLU A 508 -59.62 22.01 -7.43
N GLU A 509 -60.05 21.96 -6.18
CA GLU A 509 -59.40 22.02 -4.88
C GLU A 509 -57.85 22.07 -4.79
N ALA A 510 -57.38 23.05 -4.00
CA ALA A 510 -56.04 23.01 -3.44
C ALA A 510 -55.96 21.91 -2.35
N PRO A 511 -55.00 20.97 -2.43
CA PRO A 511 -54.66 20.13 -1.28
C PRO A 511 -54.18 21.02 -0.14
N ALA A 512 -54.62 20.71 1.09
CA ALA A 512 -54.36 21.55 2.25
C ALA A 512 -52.87 21.78 2.53
N GLU A 513 -52.58 22.90 3.19
CA GLU A 513 -51.27 23.22 3.75
C GLU A 513 -50.94 22.29 4.93
N GLU A 514 -50.58 21.04 4.63
CA GLU A 514 -50.01 20.14 5.63
C GLU A 514 -48.68 20.70 6.14
N LYS A 515 -48.76 21.35 7.30
CA LYS A 515 -47.61 21.54 8.18
C LYS A 515 -47.00 20.18 8.48
N LYS A 516 -45.91 19.85 7.77
CA LYS A 516 -44.89 18.99 8.37
C LYS A 516 -44.27 19.78 9.51
N GLU A 517 -44.84 19.60 10.70
CA GLU A 517 -44.13 19.91 11.93
C GLU A 517 -42.74 19.28 11.85
N GLU A 518 -41.73 20.01 12.32
CA GLU A 518 -40.44 19.40 12.58
C GLU A 518 -40.59 18.47 13.78
N ALA A 519 -41.00 17.23 13.50
CA ALA A 519 -40.59 16.09 14.29
C ALA A 519 -39.06 15.99 14.22
N LYS A 520 -38.39 16.87 14.99
CA LYS A 520 -37.09 16.56 15.54
C LYS A 520 -37.25 15.21 16.20
N ALA A 521 -36.57 14.22 15.64
CA ALA A 521 -36.22 13.08 16.44
C ALA A 521 -35.21 13.59 17.48
N ASP A 522 -35.73 14.07 18.61
CA ASP A 522 -35.01 14.04 19.87
C ASP A 522 -34.79 12.57 20.20
N VAL A 523 -33.82 11.98 19.48
CA VAL A 523 -33.13 10.78 19.91
C VAL A 523 -32.44 11.22 21.18
N GLU A 524 -33.04 10.87 22.32
CA GLU A 524 -32.46 11.12 23.63
C GLU A 524 -30.98 10.72 23.58
N ASP A 525 -30.09 11.66 23.93
CA ASP A 525 -28.65 11.39 24.06
C ASP A 525 -28.42 10.57 25.33
N THR A 526 -28.93 9.34 25.26
CA THR A 526 -28.62 8.22 26.14
C THR A 526 -27.10 8.14 26.24
N PRO A 527 -26.52 8.29 27.44
CA PRO A 527 -25.08 8.28 27.61
C PRO A 527 -24.48 7.02 26.97
N ILE A 528 -23.57 7.23 26.01
CA ILE A 528 -22.93 6.13 25.28
C ILE A 528 -21.88 5.50 26.19
N GLU A 529 -22.35 4.66 27.10
CA GLU A 529 -21.53 3.94 28.06
C GLU A 529 -20.95 2.66 27.45
N LEU A 530 -19.90 2.14 28.09
CA LEU A 530 -19.36 0.81 27.79
C LEU A 530 -20.14 -0.25 28.57
N THR A 531 -20.40 -1.40 27.94
CA THR A 531 -20.91 -2.58 28.65
C THR A 531 -19.81 -3.14 29.58
N GLU A 532 -20.19 -3.96 30.56
CA GLU A 532 -19.21 -4.65 31.41
C GLU A 532 -18.28 -5.58 30.61
N GLU A 533 -18.78 -6.15 29.51
CA GLU A 533 -17.98 -6.94 28.56
C GLU A 533 -16.91 -6.06 27.89
N GLU A 534 -17.27 -4.87 27.41
CA GLU A 534 -16.33 -3.94 26.79
C GLU A 534 -15.33 -3.33 27.78
N LYS A 535 -15.73 -3.14 29.04
CA LYS A 535 -14.81 -2.71 30.12
C LYS A 535 -13.74 -3.77 30.43
N GLN A 536 -14.03 -5.04 30.19
CA GLN A 536 -13.10 -6.17 30.37
C GLN A 536 -12.19 -6.41 29.14
N MET A 537 -12.49 -5.83 27.97
CA MET A 537 -11.63 -6.00 26.78
C MET A 537 -10.29 -5.28 26.96
N TRP A 538 -9.19 -6.04 26.89
CA TRP A 538 -7.82 -5.48 26.90
C TRP A 538 -7.45 -4.75 25.60
N TYR A 539 -8.14 -5.07 24.50
CA TYR A 539 -7.89 -4.54 23.16
C TYR A 539 -9.22 -4.24 22.46
N ARG A 540 -9.30 -3.15 21.70
CA ARG A 540 -10.44 -2.89 20.82
C ARG A 540 -10.33 -3.63 19.51
N LYS A 541 -11.45 -4.02 18.92
CA LYS A 541 -11.50 -4.63 17.59
C LYS A 541 -11.58 -3.55 16.51
N LEU A 542 -10.58 -3.48 15.65
CA LEU A 542 -10.50 -2.53 14.54
C LEU A 542 -11.27 -3.03 13.30
N ASP A 543 -11.76 -2.10 12.49
CA ASP A 543 -12.44 -2.42 11.22
C ASP A 543 -11.45 -2.86 10.10
N THR A 544 -10.14 -2.64 10.30
CA THR A 544 -9.03 -3.07 9.43
C THR A 544 -8.09 -3.95 10.26
N PRO A 545 -7.69 -5.15 9.79
CA PRO A 545 -6.81 -6.05 10.54
C PRO A 545 -5.38 -5.51 10.58
N ASP A 546 -4.61 -5.97 11.56
CA ASP A 546 -3.22 -5.57 11.75
C ASP A 546 -2.32 -6.13 10.65
N LEU A 547 -2.46 -7.43 10.38
CA LEU A 547 -1.81 -8.14 9.28
C LEU A 547 -2.87 -8.71 8.32
N SER A 548 -2.63 -8.61 7.01
CA SER A 548 -3.46 -9.35 6.05
C SER A 548 -3.31 -10.87 6.24
N GLU A 549 -4.39 -11.63 6.01
CA GLU A 549 -4.41 -13.10 6.16
C GLU A 549 -3.24 -13.77 5.42
N LYS A 550 -2.92 -13.29 4.21
CA LYS A 550 -1.79 -13.75 3.38
C LYS A 550 -0.42 -13.40 3.97
N ALA A 551 -0.28 -12.26 4.65
CA ALA A 551 0.97 -11.91 5.33
C ALA A 551 1.15 -12.79 6.58
N LEU A 552 0.09 -12.94 7.36
CA LEU A 552 0.03 -13.77 8.57
C LEU A 552 0.36 -15.23 8.27
N SER A 553 -0.38 -15.89 7.36
CA SER A 553 -0.23 -17.31 7.03
C SER A 553 1.16 -17.69 6.50
N LYS A 554 1.90 -16.72 5.97
CA LYS A 554 3.27 -16.88 5.44
C LYS A 554 4.39 -16.65 6.46
N SER A 555 4.11 -16.06 7.62
CA SER A 555 5.17 -15.69 8.58
C SER A 555 4.93 -16.09 10.03
N PHE A 556 3.71 -16.43 10.44
CA PHE A 556 3.39 -16.71 11.86
C PHE A 556 4.29 -17.80 12.49
N ALA A 557 4.68 -18.82 11.72
CA ALA A 557 5.54 -19.90 12.18
C ALA A 557 7.01 -19.49 12.40
N SER A 558 7.41 -18.30 11.95
CA SER A 558 8.73 -17.70 12.14
C SER A 558 8.72 -16.56 13.18
N PHE A 559 7.61 -16.38 13.90
CA PHE A 559 7.51 -15.34 14.93
C PHE A 559 8.30 -15.72 16.19
N SER A 560 8.94 -14.73 16.79
CA SER A 560 9.99 -14.86 17.81
C SER A 560 10.06 -13.61 18.67
N LEU A 561 10.43 -13.75 19.94
CA LEU A 561 10.79 -12.61 20.79
C LEU A 561 12.20 -12.08 20.41
N PRO A 562 12.49 -10.78 20.63
CA PRO A 562 13.82 -10.22 20.41
C PRO A 562 14.84 -10.83 21.36
N THR A 563 16.10 -10.91 20.93
CA THR A 563 17.21 -11.43 21.75
C THR A 563 18.43 -10.51 21.66
N THR A 564 19.27 -10.49 22.69
CA THR A 564 20.49 -9.65 22.71
C THR A 564 21.50 -10.03 21.64
N GLU A 565 21.49 -11.30 21.19
CA GLU A 565 22.31 -11.80 20.07
C GLU A 565 22.00 -11.11 18.73
N GLU A 566 20.81 -10.52 18.56
CA GLU A 566 20.44 -9.74 17.38
C GLU A 566 21.13 -8.37 17.32
N GLY A 567 21.73 -7.93 18.44
CA GLY A 567 22.42 -6.63 18.55
C GLY A 567 21.60 -5.52 19.20
N PHE A 568 20.57 -5.85 19.99
CA PHE A 568 19.89 -4.88 20.86
C PHE A 568 20.79 -4.47 22.03
N ASP A 569 20.87 -3.16 22.30
CA ASP A 569 21.53 -2.61 23.49
C ASP A 569 20.66 -2.74 24.75
N THR A 570 19.34 -2.88 24.59
CA THR A 570 18.37 -3.03 25.69
C THR A 570 17.10 -3.75 25.20
N ILE A 571 16.54 -4.64 26.01
CA ILE A 571 15.23 -5.26 25.77
C ILE A 571 14.40 -5.05 27.04
N THR A 572 13.19 -4.52 26.89
CA THR A 572 12.21 -4.32 27.97
C THR A 572 10.94 -5.09 27.68
N TYR A 573 10.17 -5.38 28.72
CA TYR A 573 8.86 -6.01 28.63
C TYR A 573 7.87 -5.14 29.42
N ASP A 574 6.91 -4.52 28.73
CA ASP A 574 6.06 -3.44 29.27
C ASP A 574 4.83 -3.95 30.04
N TRP A 575 4.34 -5.14 29.66
CA TRP A 575 3.07 -5.69 30.15
C TRP A 575 3.24 -6.93 31.03
N GLN A 576 4.04 -7.91 30.58
CA GLN A 576 4.24 -9.20 31.25
C GLN A 576 5.70 -9.64 31.18
N SER A 577 6.13 -10.56 32.05
CA SER A 577 7.52 -11.07 32.06
C SER A 577 7.87 -11.90 30.81
N GLU A 578 9.16 -11.99 30.50
CA GLU A 578 9.71 -12.73 29.36
C GLU A 578 9.15 -14.17 29.25
N ASP A 579 9.14 -14.93 30.34
CA ASP A 579 8.61 -16.30 30.38
C ASP A 579 7.13 -16.39 29.96
N LYS A 580 6.32 -15.40 30.37
CA LYS A 580 4.90 -15.33 30.01
C LYS A 580 4.75 -15.00 28.53
N CYS A 581 5.44 -13.98 28.04
CA CYS A 581 5.42 -13.61 26.61
C CYS A 581 5.90 -14.77 25.72
N ALA A 582 6.96 -15.49 26.15
CA ALA A 582 7.50 -16.63 25.44
C ALA A 582 6.54 -17.84 25.42
N THR A 583 5.77 -18.04 26.50
CA THR A 583 4.74 -19.08 26.59
C THR A 583 3.54 -18.73 25.70
N MET A 584 2.99 -17.52 25.85
CA MET A 584 1.86 -17.04 25.04
C MET A 584 2.16 -17.04 23.53
N LEU A 585 3.37 -16.64 23.13
CA LEU A 585 3.79 -16.69 21.73
C LEU A 585 3.81 -18.13 21.20
N LYS A 586 4.34 -19.09 21.95
CA LYS A 586 4.36 -20.51 21.56
C LYS A 586 2.94 -21.09 21.44
N GLU A 587 2.08 -20.82 22.42
CA GLU A 587 0.68 -21.27 22.42
C GLU A 587 -0.10 -20.70 21.23
N TRP A 588 0.05 -19.40 20.94
CA TRP A 588 -0.57 -18.75 19.79
C TRP A 588 -0.01 -19.28 18.46
N ILE A 589 1.31 -19.51 18.34
CA ILE A 589 1.91 -20.11 17.14
C ILE A 589 1.34 -21.51 16.92
N PHE A 590 1.20 -22.32 17.98
CA PHE A 590 0.59 -23.65 17.92
C PHE A 590 -0.87 -23.58 17.48
N GLU A 591 -1.68 -22.69 18.07
CA GLU A 591 -3.07 -22.42 17.66
C GLU A 591 -3.17 -22.00 16.18
N LYS A 592 -2.20 -21.21 15.68
CA LYS A 592 -2.13 -20.86 14.26
C LYS A 592 -1.61 -22.02 13.39
N LYS A 593 -0.73 -22.90 13.87
CA LYS A 593 -0.34 -24.14 13.16
C LYS A 593 -1.53 -25.08 12.98
N LEU A 594 -2.45 -25.15 13.96
CA LEU A 594 -3.70 -25.91 13.85
C LEU A 594 -4.68 -25.29 12.84
N THR A 595 -4.87 -23.97 12.89
CA THR A 595 -5.95 -23.28 12.15
C THR A 595 -5.56 -22.85 10.73
N GLN A 596 -4.37 -22.28 10.51
CA GLN A 596 -3.94 -21.70 9.23
C GLN A 596 -3.49 -22.75 8.21
N ARG A 597 -3.61 -22.47 6.91
CA ARG A 597 -3.08 -23.33 5.82
C ARG A 597 -1.62 -23.00 5.50
N VAL A 598 -0.84 -24.00 5.08
CA VAL A 598 0.52 -23.79 4.54
C VAL A 598 0.40 -23.49 3.05
N GLU A 599 0.39 -22.20 2.68
CA GLU A 599 0.17 -21.80 1.29
C GLU A 599 1.26 -22.26 0.32
N ASP A 600 2.52 -22.33 0.77
CA ASP A 600 3.68 -22.48 -0.11
C ASP A 600 4.17 -23.93 -0.30
N LEU A 601 3.86 -24.85 0.62
CA LEU A 601 4.21 -26.29 0.62
C LEU A 601 4.07 -26.97 -0.77
N GLN A 602 5.17 -27.35 -1.42
CA GLN A 602 5.14 -28.01 -2.73
C GLN A 602 5.33 -29.52 -2.60
N PRO A 603 4.69 -30.35 -3.46
CA PRO A 603 4.93 -31.79 -3.45
C PRO A 603 6.41 -32.10 -3.73
N GLY A 604 7.05 -32.90 -2.89
CA GLY A 604 8.48 -33.19 -2.90
C GLY A 604 8.89 -34.23 -3.95
N ALA A 605 10.07 -34.84 -3.77
CA ALA A 605 10.55 -35.90 -4.67
C ALA A 605 9.82 -37.22 -4.41
N TRP A 606 9.75 -37.64 -3.15
CA TRP A 606 9.12 -38.90 -2.71
C TRP A 606 7.67 -39.03 -3.20
N PHE A 607 6.84 -37.99 -2.98
CA PHE A 607 5.46 -37.96 -3.47
C PHE A 607 5.36 -38.23 -4.98
N LYS A 608 6.22 -37.58 -5.79
CA LYS A 608 6.16 -37.71 -7.26
C LYS A 608 6.56 -39.10 -7.71
N GLU A 609 7.50 -39.74 -7.01
CA GLU A 609 7.92 -41.11 -7.29
C GLU A 609 6.80 -42.11 -6.97
N GLU A 610 6.27 -42.08 -5.74
CA GLU A 610 5.20 -43.00 -5.31
C GLU A 610 3.90 -42.79 -6.10
N TRP A 611 3.54 -41.54 -6.39
CA TRP A 611 2.41 -41.25 -7.28
C TRP A 611 2.61 -41.84 -8.69
N THR A 612 3.84 -41.82 -9.21
CA THR A 612 4.17 -42.41 -10.52
C THR A 612 4.17 -43.95 -10.47
N LYS A 613 4.59 -44.57 -9.36
CA LYS A 613 4.48 -46.02 -9.14
C LYS A 613 3.01 -46.44 -9.09
N TRP A 614 2.21 -45.77 -8.27
CA TRP A 614 0.77 -46.00 -8.14
C TRP A 614 0.02 -45.87 -9.47
N GLN A 615 0.31 -44.83 -10.26
CA GLN A 615 -0.33 -44.65 -11.57
C GLN A 615 -0.06 -45.83 -12.53
N LYS A 616 1.09 -46.50 -12.43
CA LYS A 616 1.40 -47.71 -13.20
C LYS A 616 0.61 -48.91 -12.68
N PHE A 617 0.67 -49.18 -11.37
CA PHE A 617 -0.08 -50.28 -10.75
C PHE A 617 -1.58 -50.19 -11.03
N LEU A 618 -2.20 -49.01 -10.83
CA LEU A 618 -3.63 -48.81 -11.07
C LEU A 618 -4.02 -48.98 -12.55
N GLN A 619 -3.13 -48.62 -13.50
CA GLN A 619 -3.34 -48.89 -14.93
C GLN A 619 -3.21 -50.39 -15.24
N GLU A 620 -2.20 -51.05 -14.68
CA GLU A 620 -1.95 -52.48 -14.87
C GLU A 620 -3.08 -53.34 -14.30
N TRP A 621 -3.56 -53.06 -13.08
CA TRP A 621 -4.68 -53.76 -12.47
C TRP A 621 -5.98 -53.56 -13.25
N ARG A 622 -6.29 -52.33 -13.66
CA ARG A 622 -7.47 -52.07 -14.52
C ARG A 622 -7.36 -52.78 -15.87
N LYS A 623 -6.16 -52.83 -16.46
CA LYS A 623 -5.91 -53.62 -17.67
C LYS A 623 -6.12 -55.12 -17.41
N ARG A 624 -5.54 -55.68 -16.35
CA ARG A 624 -5.70 -57.10 -15.95
C ARG A 624 -7.17 -57.45 -15.74
N GLN A 625 -7.95 -56.57 -15.10
CA GLN A 625 -9.39 -56.78 -14.90
C GLN A 625 -10.14 -56.81 -16.24
N ASN A 626 -9.85 -55.87 -17.14
CA ASN A 626 -10.48 -55.82 -18.48
C ASN A 626 -10.05 -57.00 -19.37
N ASP A 627 -8.78 -57.39 -19.33
CA ASP A 627 -8.24 -58.52 -20.08
C ASP A 627 -8.72 -59.88 -19.51
N PHE A 628 -9.19 -59.93 -18.26
CA PHE A 628 -9.87 -61.11 -17.69
C PHE A 628 -11.40 -61.09 -17.88
N LYS A 629 -12.00 -59.92 -18.14
CA LYS A 629 -13.41 -59.77 -18.55
C LYS A 629 -13.65 -60.09 -20.03
N ASP A 630 -12.63 -59.91 -20.88
CA ASP A 630 -12.62 -60.32 -22.30
C ASP A 630 -12.48 -61.87 -22.41
N PRO A 631 -13.46 -62.61 -22.97
CA PRO A 631 -13.41 -64.07 -23.05
C PRO A 631 -12.25 -64.63 -23.87
N THR A 632 -11.75 -63.87 -24.85
CA THR A 632 -10.63 -64.27 -25.71
C THR A 632 -9.32 -64.19 -24.94
N LYS A 633 -9.13 -63.08 -24.23
CA LYS A 633 -7.94 -62.85 -23.41
C LYS A 633 -7.94 -63.67 -22.11
N LYS A 634 -9.10 -63.88 -21.45
CA LYS A 634 -9.22 -64.82 -20.32
C LYS A 634 -8.74 -66.22 -20.72
N LYS A 635 -9.14 -66.72 -21.90
CA LYS A 635 -8.62 -68.00 -22.44
C LYS A 635 -7.10 -67.98 -22.65
N ALA A 636 -6.56 -66.92 -23.24
CA ALA A 636 -5.11 -66.79 -23.47
C ALA A 636 -4.30 -66.70 -22.15
N LEU A 637 -4.79 -65.97 -21.15
CA LEU A 637 -4.17 -65.85 -19.83
C LEU A 637 -4.19 -67.18 -19.07
N LEU A 638 -5.32 -67.90 -19.07
CA LEU A 638 -5.43 -69.22 -18.45
C LEU A 638 -4.60 -70.29 -19.18
N ALA A 639 -4.48 -70.21 -20.51
CA ALA A 639 -3.60 -71.08 -21.29
C ALA A 639 -2.12 -70.83 -20.96
N LYS A 640 -1.67 -69.56 -20.96
CA LYS A 640 -0.32 -69.17 -20.55
C LYS A 640 0.00 -69.63 -19.13
N LYS A 641 -0.94 -69.47 -18.18
CA LYS A 641 -0.78 -70.00 -16.82
C LYS A 641 -0.65 -71.52 -16.79
N LYS A 642 -1.43 -72.26 -17.58
CA LYS A 642 -1.30 -73.74 -17.68
C LYS A 642 0.07 -74.15 -18.24
N GLU A 643 0.65 -73.40 -19.18
CA GLU A 643 2.02 -73.64 -19.64
C GLU A 643 3.08 -73.29 -18.58
N GLU A 644 2.91 -72.19 -17.85
CA GLU A 644 3.83 -71.77 -16.78
C GLU A 644 3.81 -72.74 -15.59
N ALA A 645 2.63 -73.26 -15.23
CA ALA A 645 2.49 -74.34 -14.26
C ALA A 645 3.14 -75.65 -14.73
N LYS A 646 2.95 -76.03 -16.01
CA LYS A 646 3.63 -77.20 -16.60
C LYS A 646 5.16 -77.04 -16.64
N LYS A 647 5.67 -75.83 -16.87
CA LYS A 647 7.12 -75.55 -16.83
C LYS A 647 7.69 -75.66 -15.41
N LYS A 648 7.04 -75.05 -14.41
CA LYS A 648 7.45 -75.21 -13.00
C LYS A 648 7.44 -76.67 -12.55
N ALA A 649 6.39 -77.42 -12.88
CA ALA A 649 6.32 -78.86 -12.55
C ALA A 649 7.43 -79.69 -13.23
N ALA A 650 7.94 -79.25 -14.39
CA ALA A 650 9.08 -79.89 -15.06
C ALA A 650 10.44 -79.46 -14.47
N GLU A 651 10.56 -78.25 -13.90
CA GLU A 651 11.76 -77.78 -13.21
C GLU A 651 11.88 -78.35 -11.78
N GLU A 652 10.76 -78.67 -11.12
CA GLU A 652 10.72 -79.25 -9.76
C GLU A 652 10.85 -80.79 -9.71
N GLY A 653 11.03 -81.46 -10.87
CA GLY A 653 11.64 -82.81 -10.93
C GLY A 653 10.74 -84.01 -10.63
N GLY A 654 9.44 -83.94 -10.92
CA GLY A 654 8.50 -85.07 -10.71
C GLY A 654 8.20 -85.89 -11.97
N GLU A 655 8.79 -87.09 -12.12
CA GLU A 655 8.34 -88.07 -13.13
C GLU A 655 7.06 -88.80 -12.67
N GLY A 656 5.90 -88.56 -13.29
CA GLY A 656 4.69 -89.30 -12.89
C GLY A 656 3.34 -88.96 -13.54
N LYS A 657 3.14 -89.41 -14.80
CA LYS A 657 1.84 -89.63 -15.48
C LYS A 657 0.92 -88.42 -15.80
N ASP A 658 0.22 -88.56 -16.93
CA ASP A 658 -0.97 -87.77 -17.27
C ASP A 658 -2.18 -88.17 -16.39
N GLU A 659 -2.30 -87.58 -15.20
CA GLU A 659 -3.64 -87.24 -14.70
C GLU A 659 -4.00 -85.82 -15.15
N GLU A 660 -5.25 -85.63 -15.55
CA GLU A 660 -5.77 -84.34 -15.97
C GLU A 660 -5.73 -83.38 -14.77
N ALA A 661 -4.76 -82.47 -14.77
CA ALA A 661 -4.64 -81.39 -13.80
C ALA A 661 -5.84 -80.44 -13.92
N LYS A 662 -6.94 -80.85 -13.25
CA LYS A 662 -8.09 -80.00 -12.96
C LYS A 662 -7.55 -78.70 -12.36
N PRO A 663 -8.02 -77.52 -12.80
CA PRO A 663 -7.70 -76.31 -12.07
C PRO A 663 -8.12 -76.53 -10.61
N MET A 664 -7.31 -76.11 -9.65
CA MET A 664 -7.81 -75.98 -8.29
C MET A 664 -9.00 -75.03 -8.35
N GLU A 665 -10.20 -75.55 -8.07
CA GLU A 665 -11.41 -74.75 -7.87
C GLU A 665 -11.31 -74.05 -6.52
N ILE A 666 -10.33 -73.15 -6.43
CA ILE A 666 -10.23 -72.17 -5.35
C ILE A 666 -11.43 -71.26 -5.54
N ASN A 667 -12.49 -71.48 -4.75
CA ASN A 667 -13.61 -70.56 -4.70
C ASN A 667 -13.07 -69.21 -4.23
N ALA A 668 -13.16 -68.19 -5.09
CA ALA A 668 -12.57 -66.88 -4.83
C ALA A 668 -13.12 -66.26 -3.52
N GLU A 669 -14.35 -66.61 -3.14
CA GLU A 669 -15.07 -66.05 -1.99
C GLU A 669 -14.59 -66.63 -0.64
N ASP A 670 -14.11 -67.88 -0.61
CA ASP A 670 -13.65 -68.59 0.60
C ASP A 670 -12.18 -68.30 0.97
N ILE A 671 -11.43 -67.61 0.10
CA ILE A 671 -10.04 -67.23 0.36
C ILE A 671 -9.97 -66.14 1.42
N ASP A 672 -9.07 -66.29 2.42
CA ASP A 672 -8.63 -65.16 3.24
C ASP A 672 -7.87 -64.15 2.38
N VAL A 673 -8.55 -63.03 2.11
CA VAL A 673 -8.10 -61.89 1.31
C VAL A 673 -6.73 -61.35 1.78
N MET A 674 -6.47 -61.38 3.09
CA MET A 674 -5.24 -60.80 3.66
C MET A 674 -4.02 -61.70 3.42
N SER A 675 -4.21 -63.02 3.41
CA SER A 675 -3.16 -64.02 3.14
C SER A 675 -2.62 -64.02 1.70
N VAL A 676 -3.37 -63.45 0.74
CA VAL A 676 -3.03 -63.50 -0.70
C VAL A 676 -1.67 -62.86 -0.98
N GLN A 677 -0.75 -63.59 -1.60
CA GLN A 677 0.59 -63.10 -1.92
C GLN A 677 0.64 -62.25 -3.19
N ASP A 678 -0.07 -62.66 -4.26
CA ASP A 678 -0.21 -61.90 -5.50
C ASP A 678 -1.67 -61.52 -5.76
N VAL A 679 -1.97 -60.22 -5.77
CA VAL A 679 -3.31 -59.69 -6.05
C VAL A 679 -3.71 -59.80 -7.53
N MET A 680 -2.75 -60.08 -8.43
CA MET A 680 -2.99 -60.29 -9.86
C MET A 680 -3.47 -61.71 -10.18
N ASP A 681 -3.25 -62.68 -9.28
CA ASP A 681 -3.57 -64.10 -9.47
C ASP A 681 -3.75 -64.82 -8.12
N ILE A 682 -5.00 -65.08 -7.74
CA ILE A 682 -5.37 -65.77 -6.48
C ILE A 682 -5.10 -67.29 -6.47
N GLY A 683 -4.32 -67.80 -7.44
CA GLY A 683 -3.98 -69.22 -7.57
C GLY A 683 -4.72 -69.93 -8.71
N ASN A 684 -5.92 -69.47 -9.08
CA ASN A 684 -6.72 -70.01 -10.20
C ASN A 684 -6.47 -69.27 -11.55
N GLY A 685 -5.77 -68.12 -11.54
CA GLY A 685 -5.55 -67.24 -12.70
C GLY A 685 -6.34 -65.92 -12.68
N GLU A 686 -7.29 -65.78 -11.76
CA GLU A 686 -8.17 -64.61 -11.58
C GLU A 686 -7.51 -63.57 -10.66
N PRO A 687 -7.57 -62.27 -10.98
CA PRO A 687 -7.10 -61.24 -10.06
C PRO A 687 -8.07 -61.06 -8.89
N LEU A 688 -7.53 -60.75 -7.71
CA LEU A 688 -8.29 -60.54 -6.47
C LEU A 688 -9.39 -59.46 -6.63
N PHE A 689 -9.12 -58.45 -7.46
CA PHE A 689 -10.02 -57.35 -7.80
C PHE A 689 -10.96 -57.62 -9.00
N MET A 690 -11.13 -58.87 -9.45
CA MET A 690 -11.96 -59.19 -10.63
C MET A 690 -13.39 -58.62 -10.54
N HIS A 691 -13.99 -58.68 -9.35
CA HIS A 691 -15.36 -58.24 -9.08
C HIS A 691 -15.49 -56.72 -8.81
N PHE A 692 -14.39 -55.95 -8.78
CA PHE A 692 -14.45 -54.51 -8.51
C PHE A 692 -15.34 -53.76 -9.52
N VAL A 693 -16.33 -53.04 -9.00
CA VAL A 693 -17.15 -52.08 -9.76
C VAL A 693 -16.52 -50.68 -9.71
N TYR A 694 -17.19 -49.65 -10.26
CA TYR A 694 -16.67 -48.28 -10.27
C TYR A 694 -16.44 -47.76 -8.84
N GLU A 695 -17.31 -48.15 -7.93
CA GLU A 695 -17.36 -47.76 -6.54
C GLU A 695 -16.14 -48.32 -5.77
N ASP A 696 -15.75 -49.58 -6.01
CA ASP A 696 -14.52 -50.16 -5.44
C ASP A 696 -13.25 -49.52 -6.02
N TRP A 697 -13.21 -49.31 -7.35
CA TRP A 697 -12.09 -48.61 -7.99
C TRP A 697 -11.93 -47.16 -7.49
N ALA A 698 -13.01 -46.51 -7.08
CA ALA A 698 -13.00 -45.18 -6.48
C ALA A 698 -12.49 -45.22 -5.03
N LEU A 699 -12.96 -46.17 -4.20
CA LEU A 699 -12.46 -46.35 -2.82
C LEU A 699 -10.97 -46.72 -2.80
N LEU A 700 -10.53 -47.68 -3.63
CA LEU A 700 -9.12 -48.05 -3.76
C LEU A 700 -8.25 -46.83 -4.12
N SER A 701 -8.72 -45.99 -5.06
CA SER A 701 -8.02 -44.77 -5.45
C SER A 701 -7.95 -43.77 -4.29
N ALA A 702 -9.07 -43.55 -3.60
CA ALA A 702 -9.14 -42.57 -2.51
C ALA A 702 -8.32 -42.97 -1.28
N ARG A 703 -8.31 -44.27 -0.94
CA ARG A 703 -7.48 -44.85 0.13
C ARG A 703 -6.00 -44.55 -0.09
N TYR A 704 -5.46 -44.94 -1.25
CA TYR A 704 -4.05 -44.72 -1.54
C TYR A 704 -3.72 -43.22 -1.71
N GLU A 705 -4.59 -42.44 -2.36
CA GLU A 705 -4.39 -40.99 -2.53
C GLU A 705 -4.34 -40.24 -1.19
N LEU A 706 -5.20 -40.60 -0.23
CA LEU A 706 -5.16 -39.97 1.10
C LEU A 706 -3.97 -40.46 1.93
N HIS A 707 -3.68 -41.76 1.93
CA HIS A 707 -2.49 -42.31 2.57
C HIS A 707 -1.20 -41.61 2.08
N LEU A 708 -1.03 -41.53 0.76
CA LEU A 708 0.11 -40.85 0.13
C LEU A 708 0.12 -39.35 0.46
N LEU A 709 -1.04 -38.67 0.47
CA LEU A 709 -1.13 -37.25 0.79
C LEU A 709 -0.72 -36.94 2.23
N LEU A 710 -1.12 -37.76 3.21
CA LEU A 710 -0.82 -37.53 4.62
C LEU A 710 0.66 -37.75 4.92
N HIS A 711 1.24 -38.83 4.41
CA HIS A 711 2.68 -39.09 4.54
C HIS A 711 3.53 -38.11 3.74
N ALA A 712 3.09 -37.67 2.56
CA ALA A 712 3.79 -36.65 1.78
C ALA A 712 3.73 -35.29 2.47
N PHE A 713 2.57 -34.88 2.99
CA PHE A 713 2.43 -33.65 3.77
C PHE A 713 3.41 -33.62 4.95
N LYS A 714 3.50 -34.72 5.71
CA LYS A 714 4.43 -34.85 6.83
C LYS A 714 5.90 -34.70 6.39
N LYS A 715 6.29 -35.36 5.31
CA LYS A 715 7.67 -35.36 4.77
C LYS A 715 8.06 -34.05 4.07
N ASP A 716 7.13 -33.42 3.37
CA ASP A 716 7.37 -32.21 2.58
C ASP A 716 7.26 -30.91 3.43
N LEU A 717 6.66 -30.99 4.62
CA LEU A 717 6.58 -29.88 5.59
C LEU A 717 7.67 -29.92 6.67
N ASP A 718 8.05 -31.11 7.14
CA ASP A 718 9.09 -31.35 8.17
C ASP A 718 8.89 -30.58 9.50
N ASP A 719 7.64 -30.36 9.91
CA ASP A 719 7.25 -29.70 11.16
C ASP A 719 6.68 -30.72 12.17
N PRO A 720 7.37 -31.00 13.30
CA PRO A 720 6.93 -31.99 14.28
C PRO A 720 5.66 -31.59 15.04
N ASP A 721 5.37 -30.28 15.17
CA ASP A 721 4.12 -29.81 15.78
C ASP A 721 2.94 -29.92 14.80
N ARG A 722 3.24 -30.05 13.51
CA ARG A 722 2.26 -30.10 12.42
C ARG A 722 2.44 -31.34 11.53
N PRO A 723 2.26 -32.56 12.07
CA PRO A 723 2.42 -33.79 11.30
C PRO A 723 1.31 -34.03 10.25
N SER A 724 0.24 -33.23 10.25
CA SER A 724 -0.92 -33.35 9.35
C SER A 724 -1.77 -32.06 9.34
N PHE A 725 -3.02 -32.16 8.87
CA PHE A 725 -4.01 -31.09 8.76
C PHE A 725 -5.44 -31.61 8.99
N GLY A 726 -6.36 -30.71 9.34
CA GLY A 726 -7.80 -31.01 9.50
C GLY A 726 -8.66 -30.82 8.24
N GLU A 727 -9.92 -31.26 8.33
CA GLU A 727 -10.92 -31.35 7.24
C GLU A 727 -10.93 -30.15 6.27
N ASN A 728 -11.02 -28.93 6.81
CA ASN A 728 -11.13 -27.68 6.04
C ASN A 728 -10.01 -27.48 5.00
N HIS A 729 -8.83 -28.08 5.22
CA HIS A 729 -7.68 -27.93 4.35
C HIS A 729 -7.49 -29.09 3.35
N LEU A 730 -8.28 -30.17 3.45
CA LEU A 730 -8.10 -31.37 2.63
C LEU A 730 -8.22 -31.09 1.13
N SER A 731 -9.27 -30.39 0.70
CA SER A 731 -9.48 -30.11 -0.74
C SER A 731 -8.39 -29.19 -1.30
N PHE A 732 -7.82 -28.29 -0.48
CA PHE A 732 -6.68 -27.43 -0.85
C PHE A 732 -5.40 -28.27 -1.08
N TYR A 733 -5.01 -29.12 -0.12
CA TYR A 733 -3.80 -29.93 -0.29
C TYR A 733 -3.98 -31.01 -1.37
N TYR A 734 -5.11 -31.72 -1.41
CA TYR A 734 -5.40 -32.69 -2.47
C TYR A 734 -5.35 -32.03 -3.88
N GLY A 735 -5.89 -30.81 -4.01
CA GLY A 735 -5.74 -29.96 -5.20
C GLY A 735 -4.29 -29.59 -5.51
N LYS A 736 -3.49 -29.29 -4.50
CA LYS A 736 -2.09 -28.91 -4.67
C LYS A 736 -1.19 -30.09 -5.07
N TYR A 737 -1.43 -31.27 -4.52
CA TYR A 737 -0.65 -32.49 -4.78
C TYR A 737 -1.09 -33.20 -6.06
N PHE A 738 -2.37 -33.56 -6.21
CA PHE A 738 -2.85 -34.38 -7.33
C PHE A 738 -3.33 -33.58 -8.56
N LYS A 739 -3.49 -32.25 -8.43
CA LYS A 739 -4.14 -31.38 -9.45
C LYS A 739 -5.56 -31.83 -9.80
N LYS A 740 -6.28 -32.35 -8.81
CA LYS A 740 -7.68 -32.80 -8.83
C LYS A 740 -8.43 -32.11 -7.68
N ASN A 741 -9.74 -31.89 -7.79
CA ASN A 741 -10.53 -31.44 -6.64
C ASN A 741 -11.03 -32.65 -5.83
N PHE A 742 -10.92 -32.60 -4.50
CA PHE A 742 -11.58 -33.57 -3.62
C PHE A 742 -13.00 -33.08 -3.33
N THR A 743 -13.99 -33.96 -3.54
CA THR A 743 -15.41 -33.64 -3.40
C THR A 743 -16.15 -34.82 -2.78
N LEU A 744 -16.60 -34.67 -1.53
CA LEU A 744 -17.31 -35.71 -0.77
C LEU A 744 -18.54 -36.27 -1.50
N LYS A 745 -19.27 -35.39 -2.21
CA LYS A 745 -20.44 -35.74 -3.03
C LYS A 745 -20.17 -36.76 -4.15
N HIS A 746 -18.91 -36.97 -4.57
CA HIS A 746 -18.59 -38.05 -5.50
C HIS A 746 -18.75 -39.44 -4.85
N TYR A 747 -18.53 -39.54 -3.54
CA TYR A 747 -18.64 -40.76 -2.75
C TYR A 747 -20.01 -40.91 -2.04
N GLY A 748 -20.99 -40.08 -2.39
CA GLY A 748 -22.35 -40.14 -1.83
C GLY A 748 -22.53 -39.59 -0.42
N VAL A 749 -21.50 -38.94 0.15
CA VAL A 749 -21.48 -38.44 1.54
C VAL A 749 -21.32 -36.92 1.60
N GLU A 750 -21.69 -36.31 2.73
CA GLU A 750 -21.65 -34.85 2.92
C GLU A 750 -20.58 -34.36 3.90
N LYS A 751 -20.17 -35.17 4.91
CA LYS A 751 -19.10 -34.83 5.86
C LYS A 751 -17.87 -35.70 5.65
N LEU A 752 -16.69 -35.23 6.08
CA LEU A 752 -15.48 -36.06 6.01
C LEU A 752 -15.51 -37.23 7.00
N ALA A 753 -16.23 -37.13 8.12
CA ALA A 753 -16.39 -38.24 9.06
C ALA A 753 -17.03 -39.47 8.39
N ASP A 754 -18.19 -39.28 7.75
CA ASP A 754 -18.92 -40.32 7.01
C ASP A 754 -18.05 -40.93 5.88
N PHE A 755 -17.20 -40.10 5.23
CA PHE A 755 -16.24 -40.58 4.24
C PHE A 755 -15.10 -41.42 4.87
N VAL A 756 -14.57 -40.98 6.00
CA VAL A 756 -13.48 -41.65 6.72
C VAL A 756 -13.92 -43.03 7.21
N GLU A 757 -15.19 -43.20 7.61
CA GLU A 757 -15.76 -44.51 7.96
C GLU A 757 -15.65 -45.53 6.80
N LEU A 758 -15.89 -45.10 5.55
CA LEU A 758 -15.72 -45.96 4.35
C LEU A 758 -14.26 -46.42 4.13
N ILE A 759 -13.28 -45.76 4.75
CA ILE A 759 -11.85 -46.01 4.60
C ILE A 759 -11.08 -46.16 5.93
N LYS A 760 -11.78 -46.51 7.02
CA LYS A 760 -11.25 -46.56 8.40
C LYS A 760 -9.87 -47.23 8.56
N GLU A 761 -9.64 -48.34 7.86
CA GLU A 761 -8.38 -49.11 7.84
C GLU A 761 -7.23 -48.42 7.06
N THR A 762 -7.35 -47.12 6.78
CA THR A 762 -6.39 -46.36 5.95
C THR A 762 -6.18 -44.95 6.50
N ALA A 763 -7.24 -44.29 6.93
CA ALA A 763 -7.15 -43.01 7.63
C ALA A 763 -8.23 -42.89 8.72
N SER A 764 -7.93 -42.11 9.76
CA SER A 764 -8.84 -41.72 10.85
C SER A 764 -8.80 -40.21 11.09
N ILE A 765 -9.66 -39.71 11.97
CA ILE A 765 -9.65 -38.31 12.45
C ILE A 765 -9.19 -38.33 13.92
N GLY A 766 -8.11 -37.60 14.23
CA GLY A 766 -7.52 -37.54 15.56
C GLY A 766 -8.36 -36.72 16.54
N GLU A 767 -8.87 -37.37 17.58
CA GLU A 767 -9.77 -36.79 18.60
C GLU A 767 -9.26 -35.48 19.24
N ARG A 768 -7.94 -35.34 19.41
CA ARG A 768 -7.32 -34.22 20.13
C ARG A 768 -7.19 -32.93 19.31
N ASN A 769 -7.19 -33.00 17.98
CA ASN A 769 -6.88 -31.86 17.10
C ASN A 769 -7.63 -31.84 15.76
N GLY A 770 -8.50 -32.81 15.50
CA GLY A 770 -9.25 -32.92 14.24
C GLY A 770 -8.39 -33.16 13.00
N PHE A 771 -7.12 -33.54 13.16
CA PHE A 771 -6.22 -33.83 12.04
C PHE A 771 -6.49 -35.22 11.47
N LEU A 772 -6.34 -35.37 10.15
CA LEU A 772 -6.35 -36.67 9.51
C LEU A 772 -5.08 -37.45 9.88
N LYS A 773 -5.22 -38.69 10.34
CA LYS A 773 -4.12 -39.60 10.68
C LYS A 773 -4.10 -40.78 9.69
N PRO A 774 -2.97 -41.12 9.05
CA PRO A 774 -2.85 -42.39 8.33
C PRO A 774 -2.70 -43.54 9.34
N GLU A 775 -3.38 -44.65 9.10
CA GLU A 775 -3.26 -45.87 9.93
C GLU A 775 -2.19 -46.84 9.44
N LEU A 776 -1.87 -46.79 8.15
CA LEU A 776 -0.84 -47.64 7.52
C LEU A 776 0.52 -46.92 7.45
N PRO A 777 1.65 -47.64 7.63
CA PRO A 777 3.01 -47.07 7.56
C PRO A 777 3.37 -46.63 6.13
N ASP A 778 4.34 -45.73 5.97
CA ASP A 778 4.65 -45.06 4.70
C ASP A 778 5.37 -45.95 3.66
N ASP A 779 5.61 -47.21 3.99
CA ASP A 779 6.11 -48.28 3.11
C ASP A 779 5.03 -49.33 2.73
N ALA A 780 3.77 -49.14 3.17
CA ALA A 780 2.66 -50.06 2.90
C ALA A 780 2.48 -50.35 1.40
N SER A 781 2.35 -51.63 1.05
CA SER A 781 2.34 -52.04 -0.37
C SER A 781 1.05 -51.58 -1.05
N PRO A 782 1.11 -51.09 -2.31
CA PRO A 782 -0.07 -50.85 -3.13
C PRO A 782 -1.06 -52.04 -3.13
N SER A 783 -0.56 -53.27 -3.05
CA SER A 783 -1.37 -54.49 -2.96
C SER A 783 -2.20 -54.59 -1.67
N ASP A 784 -1.77 -54.01 -0.56
CA ASP A 784 -2.49 -54.09 0.71
C ASP A 784 -3.78 -53.25 0.67
N PHE A 785 -3.75 -52.10 -0.01
CA PHE A 785 -4.95 -51.31 -0.28
C PHE A 785 -5.96 -52.06 -1.17
N VAL A 786 -5.49 -52.93 -2.07
CA VAL A 786 -6.35 -53.82 -2.87
C VAL A 786 -7.02 -54.85 -1.98
N LYS A 787 -6.26 -55.53 -1.11
CA LYS A 787 -6.79 -56.49 -0.13
C LYS A 787 -7.88 -55.87 0.76
N VAL A 788 -7.55 -54.74 1.39
CA VAL A 788 -8.50 -54.01 2.25
C VAL A 788 -9.74 -53.55 1.48
N THR A 789 -9.62 -53.16 0.21
CA THR A 789 -10.79 -52.80 -0.60
C THR A 789 -11.66 -54.02 -0.96
N GLU A 790 -11.04 -55.17 -1.27
CA GLU A 790 -11.75 -56.42 -1.56
C GLU A 790 -12.44 -56.99 -0.32
N ASP A 791 -11.82 -56.96 0.86
CA ASP A 791 -12.48 -57.42 2.09
C ASP A 791 -13.67 -56.53 2.47
N HIS A 792 -13.49 -55.20 2.43
CA HIS A 792 -14.62 -54.26 2.56
C HIS A 792 -15.69 -54.48 1.48
N ARG A 793 -15.37 -54.97 0.27
CA ARG A 793 -16.36 -55.32 -0.76
C ARG A 793 -17.12 -56.59 -0.37
N ARG A 794 -16.43 -57.63 0.10
CA ARG A 794 -17.04 -58.87 0.61
C ARG A 794 -17.94 -58.60 1.81
N GLU A 795 -17.51 -57.77 2.76
CA GLU A 795 -18.32 -57.40 3.91
C GLU A 795 -19.63 -56.72 3.48
N ARG A 796 -19.56 -55.73 2.58
CA ARG A 796 -20.77 -55.07 2.05
C ARG A 796 -21.66 -56.05 1.27
N GLN A 797 -21.08 -56.97 0.51
CA GLN A 797 -21.86 -57.99 -0.20
C GLN A 797 -22.61 -58.89 0.78
N ARG A 798 -21.94 -59.44 1.80
CA ARG A 798 -22.58 -60.24 2.87
C ARG A 798 -23.72 -59.49 3.57
N ARG A 799 -23.58 -58.17 3.80
CA ARG A 799 -24.64 -57.32 4.37
C ARG A 799 -25.84 -57.20 3.41
N ILE A 800 -25.60 -56.92 2.13
CA ILE A 800 -26.64 -56.85 1.09
C ILE A 800 -27.38 -58.19 0.98
N ASP A 801 -26.65 -59.31 0.97
CA ASP A 801 -27.22 -60.67 0.86
C ASP A 801 -28.02 -61.05 2.12
N ALA A 802 -27.69 -60.46 3.28
CA ALA A 802 -28.45 -60.56 4.52
C ALA A 802 -29.66 -59.59 4.60
N GLY A 803 -29.90 -58.78 3.55
CA GLY A 803 -31.03 -57.86 3.46
C GLY A 803 -30.77 -56.41 3.92
N ASP A 804 -29.53 -56.06 4.28
CA ASP A 804 -29.14 -54.67 4.55
C ASP A 804 -28.86 -53.92 3.24
N GLU A 805 -29.91 -53.36 2.63
CA GLU A 805 -29.80 -52.52 1.44
C GLU A 805 -28.97 -51.24 1.66
N THR A 806 -28.74 -50.82 2.92
CA THR A 806 -27.98 -49.58 3.22
C THR A 806 -26.49 -49.74 2.92
N ALA A 807 -25.96 -50.96 2.89
CA ALA A 807 -24.59 -51.27 2.49
C ALA A 807 -24.30 -51.08 0.97
N GLN A 808 -25.33 -50.79 0.15
CA GLN A 808 -25.18 -50.61 -1.31
C GLN A 808 -24.68 -49.20 -1.68
N LEU A 809 -23.37 -49.06 -1.89
CA LEU A 809 -22.73 -47.84 -2.36
C LEU A 809 -23.23 -47.39 -3.75
N LYS A 810 -23.50 -46.09 -3.90
CA LYS A 810 -23.94 -45.44 -5.15
C LYS A 810 -23.17 -44.12 -5.35
N PHE A 811 -22.10 -44.16 -6.14
CA PHE A 811 -21.21 -43.01 -6.33
C PHE A 811 -21.53 -42.21 -7.59
N ALA A 812 -21.28 -40.90 -7.55
CA ALA A 812 -21.44 -40.06 -8.73
C ALA A 812 -20.31 -40.35 -9.74
N ARG A 813 -20.69 -40.71 -10.96
CA ARG A 813 -19.74 -40.98 -12.06
C ARG A 813 -19.42 -39.66 -12.76
N PRO A 814 -18.13 -39.25 -12.87
CA PRO A 814 -17.77 -38.00 -13.54
C PRO A 814 -18.14 -38.07 -15.02
N ALA A 815 -18.68 -36.98 -15.55
CA ALA A 815 -18.94 -36.86 -16.98
C ALA A 815 -17.64 -37.04 -17.78
N PRO A 816 -17.66 -37.76 -18.92
CA PRO A 816 -16.47 -37.94 -19.75
C PRO A 816 -15.97 -36.58 -20.23
N GLN A 817 -14.68 -36.29 -20.01
CA GLN A 817 -14.10 -35.02 -20.49
C GLN A 817 -14.16 -34.97 -22.02
N PRO A 818 -14.52 -33.81 -22.61
CA PRO A 818 -14.46 -33.66 -24.06
C PRO A 818 -13.01 -33.88 -24.54
N PRO A 819 -12.81 -34.53 -25.71
CA PRO A 819 -11.48 -34.87 -26.17
C PRO A 819 -10.64 -33.61 -26.39
N LYS A 820 -9.51 -33.52 -25.70
CA LYS A 820 -8.51 -32.46 -25.92
C LYS A 820 -8.03 -32.54 -27.37
N GLN A 821 -8.31 -31.51 -28.17
CA GLN A 821 -7.73 -31.39 -29.50
C GLN A 821 -6.19 -31.35 -29.37
N PRO A 822 -5.45 -32.17 -30.14
CA PRO A 822 -4.00 -32.15 -30.07
C PRO A 822 -3.47 -30.83 -30.64
N GLN A 823 -2.66 -30.11 -29.86
CA GLN A 823 -1.91 -28.96 -30.37
C GLN A 823 -0.92 -29.45 -31.42
N GLN A 824 -0.99 -28.88 -32.63
CA GLN A 824 -0.03 -29.19 -33.68
C GLN A 824 1.35 -28.59 -33.34
N SER A 825 2.33 -29.47 -33.10
CA SER A 825 3.73 -29.10 -32.93
C SER A 825 4.38 -28.81 -34.29
N ALA A 826 4.63 -27.53 -34.57
CA ALA A 826 5.27 -27.11 -35.82
C ALA A 826 6.79 -26.93 -35.65
N TYR A 827 7.59 -27.72 -36.37
CA TYR A 827 9.02 -27.47 -36.61
C TYR A 827 9.44 -28.09 -37.95
N GLY A 828 10.00 -27.29 -38.88
CA GLY A 828 10.20 -27.75 -40.28
C GLY A 828 10.83 -26.75 -41.25
N SER A 829 11.84 -25.99 -40.79
CA SER A 829 12.73 -25.06 -41.51
C SER A 829 12.69 -24.94 -43.05
N ARG A 830 12.54 -23.69 -43.54
CA ARG A 830 13.40 -23.09 -44.60
C ARG A 830 13.36 -21.54 -44.52
N ALA A 831 14.32 -20.86 -45.14
CA ALA A 831 14.82 -19.58 -44.64
C ALA A 831 14.85 -18.39 -45.62
N ALA A 832 14.67 -17.19 -45.05
CA ALA A 832 15.22 -15.88 -45.46
C ALA A 832 14.71 -15.23 -46.78
N PRO A 833 14.91 -13.89 -46.99
CA PRO A 833 15.13 -12.79 -46.03
C PRO A 833 14.21 -11.55 -46.25
N SER A 834 14.01 -10.69 -45.24
CA SER A 834 14.13 -9.20 -45.37
C SER A 834 13.75 -8.39 -44.12
N GLN A 835 14.56 -7.36 -43.82
CA GLN A 835 14.21 -6.00 -43.36
C GLN A 835 13.19 -5.76 -42.22
N GLN A 836 13.74 -5.50 -41.02
CA GLN A 836 13.79 -4.13 -40.45
C GLN A 836 12.52 -3.25 -40.51
N SER A 837 11.79 -3.13 -39.39
CA SER A 837 11.26 -1.84 -38.88
C SER A 837 10.71 -1.98 -37.45
N SER A 838 10.41 -0.85 -36.80
CA SER A 838 9.89 -0.74 -35.42
C SER A 838 8.60 0.08 -35.40
N ARG A 839 7.58 -0.35 -34.62
CA ARG A 839 6.79 0.53 -33.73
C ARG A 839 5.69 -0.18 -32.91
N TYR A 840 5.59 0.24 -31.64
CA TYR A 840 4.39 0.53 -30.85
C TYR A 840 2.98 0.08 -31.32
N GLY A 841 2.22 -0.48 -30.37
CA GLY A 841 1.09 0.29 -29.82
C GLY A 841 -0.29 -0.40 -29.66
N SER A 842 -0.84 -0.33 -28.44
CA SER A 842 -2.26 -0.53 -28.06
C SER A 842 -2.87 -1.95 -28.24
N GLY A 843 -3.87 -2.39 -27.48
CA GLY A 843 -4.49 -1.78 -26.28
C GLY A 843 -6.02 -1.85 -26.26
N SER A 844 -6.58 -2.95 -25.75
CA SER A 844 -8.00 -3.10 -25.39
C SER A 844 -8.17 -4.29 -24.41
N GLY A 845 -9.21 -4.37 -23.58
CA GLY A 845 -10.30 -3.41 -23.35
C GLY A 845 -11.59 -4.04 -22.82
N SER A 846 -11.51 -5.13 -22.05
CA SER A 846 -12.67 -5.96 -21.70
C SER A 846 -13.59 -5.31 -20.66
N ARG A 847 -14.86 -5.13 -21.02
CA ARG A 847 -15.96 -4.80 -20.07
C ARG A 847 -16.48 -6.08 -19.39
N PRO A 848 -16.85 -6.05 -18.10
CA PRO A 848 -17.57 -7.15 -17.47
C PRO A 848 -19.03 -7.18 -17.94
N ALA A 849 -19.56 -8.39 -18.18
CA ALA A 849 -20.97 -8.60 -18.54
C ALA A 849 -21.84 -8.77 -17.28
N TYR A 850 -23.03 -8.19 -17.29
CA TYR A 850 -23.99 -8.25 -16.19
C TYR A 850 -24.82 -9.55 -16.27
N ASN A 851 -24.88 -10.34 -15.20
CA ASN A 851 -25.58 -11.62 -15.20
C ASN A 851 -27.05 -11.44 -14.79
N GLY A 852 -27.97 -11.54 -15.74
CA GLY A 852 -29.43 -11.56 -15.52
C GLY A 852 -30.01 -12.87 -16.04
N GLY A 853 -30.68 -13.65 -15.17
CA GLY A 853 -31.18 -14.98 -15.51
C GLY A 853 -32.70 -15.06 -15.65
N GLY A 854 -33.17 -16.11 -16.34
CA GLY A 854 -34.53 -16.64 -16.26
C GLY A 854 -35.49 -16.22 -17.37
N SER A 855 -35.70 -17.09 -18.37
CA SER A 855 -36.92 -17.91 -18.45
C SER A 855 -36.99 -18.77 -19.73
N SER A 856 -37.76 -19.84 -19.63
CA SER A 856 -37.94 -20.97 -20.54
C SER A 856 -38.63 -20.66 -21.89
N SER A 857 -38.29 -21.45 -22.93
CA SER A 857 -39.21 -22.37 -23.65
C SER A 857 -39.21 -22.31 -25.19
N TYR A 858 -39.35 -23.50 -25.81
CA TYR A 858 -39.64 -23.83 -27.23
C TYR A 858 -38.75 -23.25 -28.36
N ALA A 859 -38.68 -23.81 -29.58
CA ALA A 859 -38.48 -25.20 -30.05
C ALA A 859 -38.22 -25.20 -31.58
N GLN A 860 -37.77 -26.35 -32.14
CA GLN A 860 -37.79 -26.71 -33.58
C GLN A 860 -36.93 -25.92 -34.61
N LYS A 861 -35.69 -26.41 -34.83
CA LYS A 861 -35.20 -27.07 -36.08
C LYS A 861 -36.06 -26.84 -37.36
N ARG A 862 -35.54 -26.36 -38.51
CA ARG A 862 -34.66 -27.03 -39.55
C ARG A 862 -34.63 -26.14 -40.83
N PRO A 863 -33.88 -26.42 -41.94
CA PRO A 863 -32.56 -27.07 -42.13
C PRO A 863 -31.57 -26.17 -42.96
N TYR A 864 -30.53 -26.74 -43.59
CA TYR A 864 -29.42 -26.06 -44.31
C TYR A 864 -29.07 -26.78 -45.65
N THR A 865 -28.14 -26.21 -46.47
CA THR A 865 -27.49 -26.69 -47.74
C THR A 865 -28.17 -26.33 -49.09
N PRO A 866 -27.45 -26.32 -50.25
CA PRO A 866 -26.13 -25.70 -50.57
C PRO A 866 -26.11 -24.95 -51.97
N PRO A 867 -24.97 -24.46 -52.53
CA PRO A 867 -24.91 -23.56 -53.71
C PRO A 867 -24.43 -24.25 -55.02
N PRO A 868 -24.19 -23.55 -56.16
CA PRO A 868 -22.95 -22.78 -56.49
C PRO A 868 -23.28 -21.45 -57.27
N SER A 869 -22.51 -20.77 -58.16
CA SER A 869 -21.16 -20.88 -58.77
C SER A 869 -20.70 -19.54 -59.45
N TYR A 870 -19.45 -19.06 -59.25
CA TYR A 870 -18.71 -18.04 -60.07
C TYR A 870 -19.39 -16.65 -60.31
N GLY A 871 -18.75 -15.55 -60.78
CA GLY A 871 -17.32 -15.23 -60.95
C GLY A 871 -17.08 -14.02 -61.90
N SER A 872 -16.11 -13.13 -61.60
CA SER A 872 -15.69 -11.94 -62.40
C SER A 872 -16.69 -10.74 -62.42
N SER A 873 -16.33 -9.47 -62.75
CA SER A 873 -15.06 -8.93 -63.29
C SER A 873 -14.82 -7.43 -62.98
N ARG A 874 -13.52 -7.01 -63.01
CA ARG A 874 -12.91 -5.72 -63.49
C ARG A 874 -13.53 -4.34 -63.09
N SER A 875 -12.77 -3.42 -62.47
CA SER A 875 -11.79 -2.43 -63.07
C SER A 875 -12.47 -1.15 -63.64
N SER A 876 -11.91 0.08 -63.67
CA SER A 876 -10.55 0.59 -63.42
C SER A 876 -10.50 2.13 -63.18
N LYS A 877 -9.38 2.67 -62.67
CA LYS A 877 -8.80 4.05 -62.91
C LYS A 877 -9.57 5.29 -62.39
N GLN A 878 -8.99 6.12 -61.50
CA GLN A 878 -7.95 7.19 -61.66
C GLN A 878 -8.48 8.58 -62.12
N SER A 879 -8.41 9.57 -61.21
CA SER A 879 -7.83 10.95 -61.37
C SER A 879 -8.33 11.89 -62.50
N ARG A 880 -8.23 13.23 -62.45
CA ARG A 880 -7.55 14.21 -61.56
C ARG A 880 -8.08 15.63 -61.89
N THR A 881 -8.09 16.59 -60.95
CA THR A 881 -7.99 18.08 -61.16
C THR A 881 -8.99 18.80 -62.11
N SER A 882 -9.67 19.87 -61.67
CA SER A 882 -9.29 21.31 -61.88
C SER A 882 -9.49 21.80 -63.34
N TYR A 883 -10.15 22.92 -63.67
CA TYR A 883 -10.56 24.09 -62.86
C TYR A 883 -11.69 24.90 -63.55
N GLY A 884 -12.31 25.84 -62.82
CA GLY A 884 -12.93 27.06 -63.38
C GLY A 884 -14.43 27.29 -63.10
N SER A 885 -14.97 28.51 -63.01
CA SER A 885 -14.42 29.83 -62.56
C SER A 885 -15.51 30.92 -62.72
N TYR A 886 -16.17 31.34 -61.63
CA TYR A 886 -16.95 32.61 -61.46
C TYR A 886 -17.41 32.67 -59.98
N GLY A 887 -17.41 33.76 -59.21
CA GLY A 887 -16.79 35.09 -59.39
C GLY A 887 -17.23 36.09 -58.30
N GLY A 888 -16.28 36.64 -57.52
CA GLY A 888 -16.51 37.69 -56.47
C GLY A 888 -17.09 37.21 -55.12
N GLY A 889 -16.88 37.87 -53.97
CA GLY A 889 -15.92 38.96 -53.68
C GLY A 889 -16.14 39.68 -52.33
N GLY A 890 -15.31 39.40 -51.30
CA GLY A 890 -15.25 40.11 -49.99
C GLY A 890 -16.32 39.72 -48.95
N GLY A 891 -16.10 39.84 -47.62
CA GLY A 891 -14.86 40.09 -46.84
C GLY A 891 -15.15 40.43 -45.36
N GLY A 892 -14.26 40.07 -44.40
CA GLY A 892 -14.24 40.65 -43.03
C GLY A 892 -13.99 39.69 -41.83
N GLY A 893 -13.05 40.06 -40.93
CA GLY A 893 -13.01 39.68 -39.50
C GLY A 893 -13.74 40.73 -38.63
N TYR A 894 -13.72 40.79 -37.30
CA TYR A 894 -12.87 40.24 -36.21
C TYR A 894 -13.77 39.95 -34.97
N TYR A 895 -13.50 39.13 -33.93
CA TYR A 895 -12.35 38.85 -33.04
C TYR A 895 -12.31 39.70 -31.73
N ARG A 896 -12.35 39.03 -30.56
CA ARG A 896 -12.14 39.56 -29.17
C ARG A 896 -13.26 40.50 -28.65
N ARG A 897 -13.36 40.78 -27.33
CA ARG A 897 -12.39 40.63 -26.23
C ARG A 897 -12.74 39.55 -25.21
#